data_AF-A0A0H3TZ91-F1
#
_entry.id   AF-A0A0H3TZ91-F1
#
_cell.length_a   1.000
_cell.length_b   1.000
_cell.length_c   1.000
_cell.angle_alpha   90.00
_cell.angle_beta   90.00
_cell.angle_gamma   90.00
#
_symmetry.space_group_name_H-M   'P 1'
#
loop_
_entity.id
_entity.type
_entity.pdbx_description
1 polymer ?
#
loop_
_entity_poly.entity_id
_entity_poly.type
_entity_poly.pdbx_seq_one_letter_code
_entity_poly.pdbx_strand_id
1 'polypeptide(L)'
;MKIELEDPGQEEIKQEKDVVACKQPVSSSSNKKKRASVKQPLKVENKDLKQDGIKEEENLEARAEPVESSSKQKKGASPKKPLVIDDDEESVCCFIGDPIPLDKAQSRWPERYTKKNGGRRSISSSISKNGEDDEPIKARCHYSQAMVDVITYSLNDHVHVKAGDGEPNFIGRIIEFFETLDGKLYFRAQWFYRAVDTVISYHSKDHDERRVFLSEDQNDNDLDCIVAKITIVRIASNISLTTKAKEIPECDYYYDMSYSTAYSTFANLPKDDKSDVSSLSTSLSDGNCEHEAPKMNATLLDLYSGCGAMSTGLCQGANLAGVNLLTTWAVDLNSFACQSLSLNHPKTKVRNEKAEDFLTLVREWKKLCEKFSLDVNDPPKLNKEIDDLDDESNSDDSSPLPKGEFEVDHFVDICYGDPNNIGKKELMFKVRWKGYGPNEDTWEPISGLRKCSERIERFVRKGYQNNILPLPGVVDIICGGPPCQGISGFNRFRDSNNPLADVRNQQMAVYMEIVDFLKPKYVLMENVVDILKFAEGFLGRFALSKLVQMNYQARLGIMAAGCYGLPQFRMRVFLWGARPAEVIPQFPLPTHDVLVRGGAPVKFEVNVVAYNENQKVELLKALLLGDAISDLPKVENNEGRDEMPYGEPPKTDFQYSIRLTLSDSIDPCCNPKKSILHNTLFDHRPLQLNEDDYLRVCRVPKKKGANFRDFPGVRVGPNNTVEFDPEVERVLLPSGNPLVVPDYAMSFIKGKSTKPFGRLWWDETVPTVVTRAEPHNQVILHPEQDRVLTIRENARLQGFPDHYKLCGPIKERYIQVGNAVAVPVSRALGYSLGRAFQGLSGEEPIYTLPANFPHFGIAAGEAMN
;
A
#
# COMPACT_ATOMS: atom_id res chain seq x y z
N MET A 1 21.65 -7.50 45.62
CA MET A 1 21.84 -6.50 46.69
C MET A 1 22.64 -5.26 46.25
N LYS A 2 22.54 -4.21 47.10
CA LYS A 2 23.10 -2.84 47.00
C LYS A 2 22.82 -2.07 45.70
N ILE A 3 21.71 -1.34 45.72
CA ILE A 3 21.65 0.11 45.41
C ILE A 3 21.07 0.76 46.67
N GLU A 4 21.53 1.94 47.06
CA GLU A 4 21.01 2.69 48.21
C GLU A 4 20.04 3.77 47.73
N LEU A 5 18.94 3.96 48.46
CA LEU A 5 17.98 5.06 48.29
C LEU A 5 17.73 5.68 49.66
N GLU A 6 17.73 7.01 49.73
CA GLU A 6 17.54 7.76 50.96
C GLU A 6 16.03 7.91 51.26
N ASP A 7 15.64 7.60 52.49
CA ASP A 7 14.31 7.90 53.05
C ASP A 7 14.27 9.35 53.52
N PRO A 8 13.13 10.04 53.35
CA PRO A 8 12.59 10.68 54.55
C PRO A 8 11.06 10.61 54.69
N GLY A 9 10.61 9.93 55.74
CA GLY A 9 9.61 10.52 56.65
C GLY A 9 8.30 9.76 56.78
N GLN A 10 8.21 8.95 57.84
CA GLN A 10 6.91 8.52 58.38
C GLN A 10 6.28 9.64 59.21
N GLU A 11 4.96 9.81 59.09
CA GLU A 11 4.12 10.26 60.21
C GLU A 11 2.78 9.50 60.19
N GLU A 12 2.17 9.30 61.36
CA GLU A 12 1.28 8.15 61.59
C GLU A 12 -0.23 8.39 61.44
N ILE A 13 -0.88 7.40 60.82
CA ILE A 13 -2.11 6.73 61.27
C ILE A 13 -3.26 7.62 61.80
N LYS A 14 -4.38 7.64 61.03
CA LYS A 14 -5.67 7.15 61.55
C LYS A 14 -6.69 6.85 60.46
N GLN A 15 -7.36 5.70 60.58
CA GLN A 15 -8.65 5.44 59.94
C GLN A 15 -9.75 5.93 60.88
N GLU A 16 -10.77 6.58 60.34
CA GLU A 16 -12.11 6.52 60.93
C GLU A 16 -13.16 6.62 59.81
N LYS A 17 -14.30 5.95 59.99
CA LYS A 17 -15.44 5.99 59.07
C LYS A 17 -16.44 7.00 59.62
N ASP A 18 -17.12 7.76 58.78
CA ASP A 18 -18.58 7.87 58.95
C ASP A 18 -19.35 8.32 57.69
N VAL A 19 -20.68 8.35 57.82
CA VAL A 19 -21.67 8.41 56.73
C VAL A 19 -22.41 9.78 56.71
N VAL A 20 -23.37 9.94 55.79
CA VAL A 20 -24.48 10.93 55.77
C VAL A 20 -24.31 12.21 54.91
N ALA A 21 -24.58 12.01 53.61
CA ALA A 21 -25.66 12.65 52.85
C ALA A 21 -26.04 14.16 53.00
N CYS A 22 -26.01 14.84 51.84
CA CYS A 22 -27.10 15.65 51.26
C CYS A 22 -27.46 17.03 51.87
N LYS A 23 -27.22 18.11 51.11
CA LYS A 23 -28.26 19.01 50.52
C LYS A 23 -27.69 20.16 49.66
N GLN A 24 -28.46 20.59 48.65
CA GLN A 24 -28.37 21.91 47.97
C GLN A 24 -29.39 22.88 48.65
N PRO A 25 -29.86 24.02 48.06
CA PRO A 25 -29.37 24.89 46.96
C PRO A 25 -29.43 26.43 47.31
N VAL A 26 -29.42 27.30 46.27
CA VAL A 26 -30.15 28.61 46.14
C VAL A 26 -29.33 29.94 46.14
N SER A 27 -29.18 30.52 44.93
CA SER A 27 -29.30 31.96 44.54
C SER A 27 -28.31 33.02 45.15
N SER A 28 -28.17 34.28 44.69
CA SER A 28 -28.47 34.98 43.40
C SER A 28 -27.80 36.38 43.31
N SER A 29 -27.88 37.01 42.13
CA SER A 29 -28.09 38.47 41.91
C SER A 29 -27.05 39.54 42.34
N SER A 30 -26.09 39.81 41.46
CA SER A 30 -25.92 41.09 40.70
C SER A 30 -25.63 42.48 41.35
N ASN A 31 -24.90 43.31 40.57
CA ASN A 31 -24.98 44.79 40.40
C ASN A 31 -24.10 45.81 41.22
N LYS A 32 -23.04 46.29 40.53
CA LYS A 32 -22.73 47.72 40.19
C LYS A 32 -22.06 48.71 41.18
N LYS A 33 -20.90 49.25 40.71
CA LYS A 33 -20.39 50.66 40.78
C LYS A 33 -19.78 51.10 42.15
N LYS A 34 -18.94 52.16 42.29
CA LYS A 34 -18.58 53.32 41.42
C LYS A 34 -17.28 54.10 41.86
N ARG A 35 -16.40 54.47 40.90
CA ARG A 35 -15.49 55.70 40.83
C ARG A 35 -14.46 56.00 41.95
N ALA A 36 -13.44 56.86 41.78
CA ALA A 36 -13.03 57.81 40.69
C ALA A 36 -11.67 57.39 40.03
N SER A 37 -10.73 58.18 39.43
CA SER A 37 -10.38 59.61 39.17
C SER A 37 -9.68 59.72 37.77
N VAL A 38 -9.41 60.82 37.04
CA VAL A 38 -9.22 62.31 37.20
C VAL A 38 -7.73 62.72 37.42
N LYS A 39 -7.00 63.42 36.51
CA LYS A 39 -7.36 64.07 35.21
C LYS A 39 -6.15 64.51 34.31
N GLN A 40 -6.28 64.35 32.97
CA GLN A 40 -5.97 65.30 31.84
C GLN A 40 -4.56 65.94 31.67
N PRO A 41 -4.25 66.70 30.58
CA PRO A 41 -4.95 66.97 29.27
C PRO A 41 -4.10 66.55 28.03
N LEU A 42 -4.40 66.76 26.73
CA LEU A 42 -5.58 66.78 25.83
C LEU A 42 -5.17 67.50 24.51
N LYS A 43 -5.34 66.86 23.34
CA LYS A 43 -5.96 67.36 22.07
C LYS A 43 -5.91 66.24 20.98
N VAL A 44 -6.91 65.90 20.14
CA VAL A 44 -8.01 66.62 19.42
C VAL A 44 -7.49 67.28 18.12
N GLU A 45 -8.01 67.11 16.89
CA GLU A 45 -9.15 66.34 16.28
C GLU A 45 -9.07 66.48 14.70
N ASN A 46 -9.82 65.84 13.76
CA ASN A 46 -10.78 64.70 13.68
C ASN A 46 -11.05 64.33 12.17
N LYS A 47 -11.78 63.21 11.88
CA LYS A 47 -12.69 62.97 10.69
C LYS A 47 -12.14 62.88 9.24
N ASP A 48 -12.83 62.31 8.22
CA ASP A 48 -13.98 61.37 8.13
C ASP A 48 -14.08 60.66 6.74
N LEU A 49 -14.74 59.48 6.70
CA LEU A 49 -15.62 58.91 5.64
C LEU A 49 -15.16 58.53 4.19
N LYS A 50 -15.45 57.25 3.88
CA LYS A 50 -16.16 56.66 2.69
C LYS A 50 -15.43 55.94 1.53
N GLN A 51 -16.20 54.97 1.00
CA GLN A 51 -16.03 54.06 -0.15
C GLN A 51 -16.07 54.85 -1.49
N ASP A 52 -15.75 54.32 -2.69
CA ASP A 52 -15.86 52.96 -3.26
C ASP A 52 -14.61 52.56 -4.11
N GLY A 53 -14.60 51.38 -4.73
CA GLY A 53 -13.49 50.87 -5.56
C GLY A 53 -13.89 50.43 -6.97
N ILE A 54 -12.90 50.29 -7.88
CA ILE A 54 -13.06 49.85 -9.27
C ILE A 54 -11.77 49.15 -9.79
N LYS A 55 -11.98 48.02 -10.48
CA LYS A 55 -11.24 47.31 -11.56
C LYS A 55 -9.70 47.32 -11.72
N GLU A 56 -9.21 46.11 -12.01
CA GLU A 56 -8.41 45.67 -13.18
C GLU A 56 -7.83 46.73 -14.14
N GLU A 57 -6.53 46.64 -14.48
CA GLU A 57 -6.05 46.25 -15.84
C GLU A 57 -4.52 45.95 -15.85
N GLU A 58 -3.98 45.55 -17.00
CA GLU A 58 -2.61 45.02 -17.22
C GLU A 58 -1.58 46.11 -17.62
N ASN A 59 -0.27 45.89 -17.38
CA ASN A 59 0.74 45.66 -18.45
C ASN A 59 2.23 45.77 -18.06
N LEU A 60 3.05 44.99 -18.81
CA LEU A 60 4.41 45.20 -19.34
C LEU A 60 5.61 45.66 -18.46
N GLU A 61 6.65 44.82 -18.53
CA GLU A 61 8.08 45.10 -18.79
C GLU A 61 8.74 46.46 -18.44
N ALA A 62 9.90 46.39 -17.77
CA ALA A 62 11.16 46.97 -18.29
C ALA A 62 12.41 46.42 -17.57
N ARG A 63 13.53 46.34 -18.31
CA ARG A 63 14.89 46.03 -17.81
C ARG A 63 15.44 47.09 -16.85
N ALA A 64 16.35 46.67 -15.96
CA ALA A 64 17.39 47.52 -15.39
C ALA A 64 18.72 46.75 -15.30
N GLU A 65 19.83 47.38 -15.69
CA GLU A 65 21.20 46.89 -15.48
C GLU A 65 21.73 47.28 -14.09
N PRO A 66 22.87 46.72 -13.66
CA PRO A 66 23.90 47.62 -13.12
C PRO A 66 25.37 47.27 -13.45
N VAL A 67 26.03 48.23 -14.10
CA VAL A 67 27.29 48.90 -13.66
C VAL A 67 28.53 48.05 -13.30
N GLU A 68 29.66 48.39 -13.94
CA GLU A 68 31.00 47.83 -13.70
C GLU A 68 31.64 48.19 -12.34
N SER A 69 32.59 47.36 -11.88
CA SER A 69 33.70 47.79 -11.01
C SER A 69 34.97 46.98 -11.32
N SER A 70 36.17 47.54 -11.05
CA SER A 70 37.38 47.16 -11.79
C SER A 70 38.67 46.92 -10.96
N SER A 71 39.60 46.19 -11.58
CA SER A 71 40.97 45.83 -11.11
C SER A 71 41.04 44.76 -9.99
N LYS A 72 42.01 43.83 -9.96
CA LYS A 72 43.40 43.82 -10.49
C LYS A 72 43.82 42.45 -11.06
N GLN A 73 44.84 42.45 -11.93
CA GLN A 73 45.42 41.27 -12.57
C GLN A 73 46.40 40.47 -11.67
N LYS A 74 46.45 39.14 -11.88
CA LYS A 74 47.70 38.35 -11.87
C LYS A 74 47.70 37.39 -13.07
N LYS A 75 48.88 37.03 -13.57
CA LYS A 75 49.07 36.26 -14.82
C LYS A 75 49.20 34.76 -14.54
N GLY A 76 48.70 33.91 -15.44
CA GLY A 76 49.02 32.47 -15.50
C GLY A 76 48.25 31.72 -16.59
N ALA A 77 48.96 30.93 -17.40
CA ALA A 77 48.51 29.89 -18.35
C ALA A 77 47.23 30.14 -19.21
N SER A 78 47.39 30.14 -20.53
CA SER A 78 46.28 30.17 -21.50
C SER A 78 45.81 28.76 -21.92
N PRO A 79 44.54 28.38 -21.70
CA PRO A 79 43.88 27.34 -22.48
C PRO A 79 43.71 27.79 -23.94
N LYS A 80 43.56 26.84 -24.87
CA LYS A 80 43.19 27.15 -26.26
C LYS A 80 41.73 27.60 -26.32
N LYS A 81 41.38 28.47 -27.28
CA LYS A 81 39.97 28.74 -27.62
C LYS A 81 39.31 27.42 -28.09
N PRO A 82 38.01 27.22 -27.83
CA PRO A 82 37.20 26.34 -28.67
C PRO A 82 37.24 26.84 -30.12
N LEU A 83 37.18 25.93 -31.08
CA LEU A 83 36.76 26.29 -32.43
C LEU A 83 35.26 26.56 -32.39
N VAL A 84 34.85 27.68 -32.98
CA VAL A 84 33.48 27.79 -33.49
C VAL A 84 33.48 26.96 -34.77
N ILE A 85 32.53 26.04 -34.87
CA ILE A 85 32.17 25.35 -36.11
C ILE A 85 30.83 25.98 -36.51
N ASP A 86 30.68 26.33 -37.78
CA ASP A 86 29.42 26.88 -38.30
C ASP A 86 28.44 25.71 -38.56
N ASP A 87 27.17 25.85 -38.14
CA ASP A 87 26.15 24.79 -38.17
C ASP A 87 25.57 24.49 -39.59
N ASP A 88 26.37 24.66 -40.65
CA ASP A 88 25.97 24.57 -42.08
C ASP A 88 26.78 23.51 -42.88
N GLU A 89 27.30 22.45 -42.24
CA GLU A 89 27.74 21.23 -42.95
C GLU A 89 26.58 20.23 -43.08
N GLU A 90 26.18 19.87 -44.32
CA GLU A 90 25.18 18.83 -44.56
C GLU A 90 25.65 17.46 -44.03
N SER A 91 24.95 16.89 -43.04
CA SER A 91 25.31 15.59 -42.47
C SER A 91 25.32 14.49 -43.54
N VAL A 92 26.47 13.84 -43.71
CA VAL A 92 26.70 12.86 -44.77
C VAL A 92 26.19 11.48 -44.35
N CYS A 93 24.87 11.35 -44.37
CA CYS A 93 24.13 10.14 -44.06
C CYS A 93 24.04 9.19 -45.27
N CYS A 94 24.50 7.94 -45.14
CA CYS A 94 24.28 6.90 -46.17
C CYS A 94 24.30 5.47 -45.61
N PHE A 95 23.72 4.50 -46.31
CA PHE A 95 23.86 3.08 -45.96
C PHE A 95 25.13 2.46 -46.54
N ILE A 96 25.72 1.51 -45.80
CA ILE A 96 26.94 0.80 -46.20
C ILE A 96 26.63 -0.65 -46.55
N GLY A 97 27.19 -1.11 -47.68
CA GLY A 97 27.13 -2.50 -48.13
C GLY A 97 25.91 -2.81 -49.01
N ASP A 98 25.86 -4.06 -49.48
CA ASP A 98 24.72 -4.55 -50.26
C ASP A 98 23.44 -4.62 -49.41
N PRO A 99 22.25 -4.35 -50.00
CA PRO A 99 20.98 -4.56 -49.32
C PRO A 99 20.81 -5.99 -48.80
N ILE A 100 20.22 -6.13 -47.62
CA ILE A 100 19.84 -7.43 -47.06
C ILE A 100 18.87 -8.11 -48.05
N PRO A 101 19.14 -9.37 -48.47
CA PRO A 101 18.29 -10.10 -49.40
C PRO A 101 16.80 -10.08 -49.03
N LEU A 102 15.94 -9.82 -50.01
CA LEU A 102 14.53 -9.51 -49.78
C LEU A 102 13.76 -10.63 -49.08
N ASP A 103 14.12 -11.88 -49.32
CA ASP A 103 13.60 -13.06 -48.63
C ASP A 103 13.90 -13.02 -47.12
N LYS A 104 15.15 -12.68 -46.76
CA LYS A 104 15.59 -12.55 -45.36
C LYS A 104 14.99 -11.31 -44.70
N ALA A 105 14.91 -10.20 -45.44
CA ALA A 105 14.29 -8.97 -44.95
C ALA A 105 12.78 -9.16 -44.70
N GLN A 106 12.06 -9.84 -45.59
CA GLN A 106 10.65 -10.18 -45.39
C GLN A 106 10.42 -11.19 -44.26
N SER A 107 11.33 -12.17 -44.09
CA SER A 107 11.25 -13.14 -42.99
C SER A 107 11.51 -12.52 -41.62
N ARG A 108 12.40 -11.51 -41.54
CA ARG A 108 12.76 -10.83 -40.29
C ARG A 108 11.85 -9.64 -39.95
N TRP A 109 11.32 -8.94 -40.96
CA TRP A 109 10.55 -7.71 -40.82
C TRP A 109 9.28 -7.71 -41.72
N PRO A 110 8.37 -8.69 -41.56
CA PRO A 110 7.23 -8.91 -42.47
C PRO A 110 6.26 -7.72 -42.56
N GLU A 111 6.12 -6.96 -41.48
CA GLU A 111 5.24 -5.79 -41.38
C GLU A 111 5.66 -4.65 -42.33
N ARG A 112 6.96 -4.53 -42.60
CA ARG A 112 7.55 -3.53 -43.53
C ARG A 112 7.15 -3.76 -44.99
N TYR A 113 6.78 -4.98 -45.34
CA TYR A 113 6.61 -5.43 -46.74
C TYR A 113 5.18 -5.87 -47.11
N THR A 114 4.33 -6.12 -46.13
CA THR A 114 2.95 -6.56 -46.34
C THR A 114 2.05 -5.42 -46.87
N LYS A 115 1.24 -5.73 -47.90
CA LYS A 115 0.24 -4.86 -48.51
C LYS A 115 -1.17 -5.23 -48.02
N LYS A 116 -1.99 -4.25 -47.66
CA LYS A 116 -3.39 -4.45 -47.24
C LYS A 116 -4.25 -4.95 -48.41
N ASN A 117 -4.97 -6.06 -48.20
CA ASN A 117 -6.10 -6.44 -49.06
C ASN A 117 -7.30 -5.51 -48.79
N GLY A 118 -7.94 -5.01 -49.84
CA GLY A 118 -8.99 -3.98 -49.74
C GLY A 118 -10.31 -4.46 -49.16
N GLY A 119 -10.47 -4.37 -47.84
CA GLY A 119 -11.77 -4.50 -47.15
C GLY A 119 -12.57 -3.19 -47.16
N ARG A 120 -13.91 -3.29 -47.17
CA ARG A 120 -14.80 -2.10 -47.20
C ARG A 120 -14.69 -1.26 -45.93
N ARG A 121 -14.61 0.08 -46.10
CA ARG A 121 -14.79 1.05 -45.00
C ARG A 121 -16.20 0.93 -44.43
N SER A 122 -16.30 0.79 -43.11
CA SER A 122 -17.48 1.23 -42.34
C SER A 122 -17.24 2.65 -41.85
N ILE A 123 -18.30 3.46 -41.71
CA ILE A 123 -18.20 4.85 -41.24
C ILE A 123 -18.86 4.94 -39.86
N SER A 124 -18.04 5.21 -38.84
CA SER A 124 -18.51 5.62 -37.52
C SER A 124 -17.50 6.58 -36.89
N SER A 125 -17.77 7.87 -36.98
CA SER A 125 -16.94 8.92 -36.39
C SER A 125 -17.33 9.16 -34.92
N SER A 126 -16.35 9.15 -34.00
CA SER A 126 -15.78 10.38 -33.41
C SER A 126 -15.18 10.21 -32.00
N ILE A 127 -14.17 11.03 -31.70
CA ILE A 127 -13.60 11.34 -30.38
C ILE A 127 -12.75 10.24 -29.71
N SER A 128 -11.48 10.17 -30.12
CA SER A 128 -10.33 10.29 -29.21
C SER A 128 -9.15 10.93 -29.98
N LYS A 129 -8.19 11.53 -29.26
CA LYS A 129 -6.90 11.98 -29.78
C LYS A 129 -5.80 11.49 -28.83
N ASN A 130 -4.64 11.21 -29.39
CA ASN A 130 -3.46 10.56 -28.79
C ASN A 130 -3.60 9.02 -28.81
N GLY A 131 -2.64 8.36 -29.44
CA GLY A 131 -2.78 7.00 -29.99
C GLY A 131 -3.07 7.07 -31.48
N GLU A 132 -2.02 7.18 -32.29
CA GLU A 132 -2.12 7.04 -33.74
C GLU A 132 -2.01 5.54 -34.09
N ASP A 133 -2.92 5.04 -34.94
CA ASP A 133 -2.81 3.72 -35.58
C ASP A 133 -1.70 3.79 -36.66
N ASP A 134 -0.46 3.99 -36.23
CA ASP A 134 0.70 4.11 -37.13
C ASP A 134 0.98 2.77 -37.82
N GLU A 135 0.64 2.68 -39.11
CA GLU A 135 1.13 1.59 -39.94
C GLU A 135 2.66 1.70 -40.06
N PRO A 136 3.44 0.65 -39.71
CA PRO A 136 4.89 0.74 -39.69
C PRO A 136 5.45 1.12 -41.07
N ILE A 137 6.35 2.11 -41.08
CA ILE A 137 6.89 2.74 -42.29
C ILE A 137 7.39 1.66 -43.25
N LYS A 138 6.91 1.69 -44.50
CA LYS A 138 7.16 0.62 -45.48
C LYS A 138 8.55 0.74 -46.08
N ALA A 139 9.31 -0.35 -46.00
CA ALA A 139 10.69 -0.41 -46.47
C ALA A 139 10.77 -0.82 -47.94
N ARG A 140 11.68 -0.19 -48.69
CA ARG A 140 12.16 -0.64 -49.99
C ARG A 140 13.19 -1.76 -49.81
N CYS A 141 14.19 -1.51 -48.96
CA CYS A 141 15.30 -2.40 -48.64
C CYS A 141 15.80 -2.16 -47.21
N HIS A 142 16.39 -3.20 -46.61
CA HIS A 142 17.07 -3.11 -45.31
C HIS A 142 18.59 -3.23 -45.48
N TYR A 143 19.35 -2.70 -44.53
CA TYR A 143 20.81 -2.71 -44.51
C TYR A 143 21.34 -3.23 -43.17
N SER A 144 22.62 -3.61 -43.14
CA SER A 144 23.32 -4.03 -41.90
C SER A 144 24.12 -2.91 -41.23
N GLN A 145 24.47 -1.87 -42.00
CA GLN A 145 25.35 -0.78 -41.56
C GLN A 145 24.94 0.55 -42.20
N ALA A 146 25.28 1.65 -41.50
CA ALA A 146 25.09 3.03 -41.96
C ALA A 146 26.31 3.89 -41.60
N MET A 147 26.50 4.99 -42.32
CA MET A 147 27.41 6.07 -41.98
C MET A 147 26.61 7.31 -41.62
N VAL A 148 27.00 7.97 -40.53
CA VAL A 148 26.57 9.33 -40.16
C VAL A 148 27.83 10.05 -39.70
N ASP A 149 28.10 11.22 -40.28
CA ASP A 149 29.24 12.09 -39.97
C ASP A 149 30.59 11.33 -39.87
N VAL A 150 30.86 10.52 -40.91
CA VAL A 150 32.04 9.64 -41.07
C VAL A 150 32.11 8.46 -40.09
N ILE A 151 31.28 8.40 -39.05
CA ILE A 151 31.19 7.27 -38.12
C ILE A 151 30.34 6.15 -38.73
N THR A 152 30.86 4.91 -38.70
CA THR A 152 30.12 3.71 -39.13
C THR A 152 29.38 3.06 -37.96
N TYR A 153 28.08 2.86 -38.15
CA TYR A 153 27.15 2.21 -37.22
C TYR A 153 26.66 0.88 -37.80
N SER A 154 26.42 -0.10 -36.94
CA SER A 154 26.00 -1.47 -37.27
C SER A 154 24.76 -1.88 -36.46
N LEU A 155 24.01 -2.86 -36.94
CA LEU A 155 22.89 -3.43 -36.16
C LEU A 155 23.37 -3.92 -34.78
N ASN A 156 22.59 -3.60 -33.74
CA ASN A 156 22.87 -3.77 -32.31
C ASN A 156 23.91 -2.83 -31.69
N ASP A 157 24.45 -1.85 -32.43
CA ASP A 157 25.18 -0.76 -31.79
C ASP A 157 24.26 0.07 -30.88
N HIS A 158 24.84 0.62 -29.82
CA HIS A 158 24.17 1.58 -28.94
C HIS A 158 24.54 3.01 -29.33
N VAL A 159 23.56 3.90 -29.34
CA VAL A 159 23.70 5.29 -29.81
C VAL A 159 22.96 6.28 -28.93
N HIS A 160 23.47 7.51 -28.90
CA HIS A 160 22.67 8.68 -28.58
C HIS A 160 21.87 9.13 -29.80
N VAL A 161 20.59 9.42 -29.59
CA VAL A 161 19.68 9.97 -30.62
C VAL A 161 19.25 11.37 -30.19
N LYS A 162 19.20 12.31 -31.12
CA LYS A 162 18.88 13.71 -30.87
C LYS A 162 17.49 13.85 -30.25
N ALA A 163 17.37 14.64 -29.18
CA ALA A 163 16.10 14.98 -28.54
C ALA A 163 15.61 16.39 -28.99
N GLY A 164 14.53 16.89 -28.40
CA GLY A 164 14.07 18.26 -28.63
C GLY A 164 15.09 19.31 -28.17
N ASP A 165 14.97 20.56 -28.65
CA ASP A 165 15.92 21.62 -28.32
C ASP A 165 15.99 21.90 -26.81
N GLY A 166 17.14 21.57 -26.20
CA GLY A 166 17.38 21.69 -24.76
C GLY A 166 17.06 20.42 -23.95
N GLU A 167 16.58 19.35 -24.57
CA GLU A 167 16.34 18.05 -23.92
C GLU A 167 17.58 17.12 -23.98
N PRO A 168 17.75 16.20 -23.01
CA PRO A 168 18.89 15.29 -23.00
C PRO A 168 18.68 14.11 -23.97
N ASN A 169 19.48 14.06 -25.03
CA ASN A 169 19.56 13.00 -26.06
C ASN A 169 19.09 11.63 -25.58
N PHE A 170 18.20 10.99 -26.34
CA PHE A 170 17.73 9.63 -26.06
C PHE A 170 18.88 8.62 -26.14
N ILE A 171 18.67 7.44 -25.57
CA ILE A 171 19.62 6.33 -25.52
C ILE A 171 18.96 5.15 -26.21
N GLY A 172 19.53 4.64 -27.30
CA GLY A 172 18.90 3.60 -28.12
C GLY A 172 19.85 2.49 -28.57
N ARG A 173 19.30 1.30 -28.79
CA ARG A 173 19.94 0.21 -29.55
C ARG A 173 19.40 0.21 -30.98
N ILE A 174 20.26 0.25 -31.98
CA ILE A 174 19.83 0.14 -33.39
C ILE A 174 19.40 -1.30 -33.66
N ILE A 175 18.14 -1.49 -34.06
CA ILE A 175 17.59 -2.82 -34.39
C ILE A 175 17.30 -3.01 -35.89
N GLU A 176 17.09 -1.91 -36.63
CA GLU A 176 16.87 -1.91 -38.09
C GLU A 176 17.58 -0.71 -38.74
N PHE A 177 18.10 -0.92 -39.94
CA PHE A 177 18.41 0.14 -40.92
C PHE A 177 17.60 -0.15 -42.17
N PHE A 178 16.83 0.83 -42.67
CA PHE A 178 16.00 0.65 -43.85
C PHE A 178 15.81 1.93 -44.65
N GLU A 179 15.64 1.77 -45.96
CA GLU A 179 15.24 2.84 -46.86
C GLU A 179 13.73 2.75 -47.11
N THR A 180 13.02 3.87 -47.12
CA THR A 180 11.57 3.89 -47.39
C THR A 180 11.25 3.72 -48.87
N LEU A 181 9.96 3.51 -49.19
CA LEU A 181 9.49 3.54 -50.59
C LEU A 181 9.77 4.90 -51.27
N ASP A 182 9.83 5.99 -50.50
CA ASP A 182 10.11 7.35 -50.98
C ASP A 182 11.61 7.68 -51.06
N GLY A 183 12.49 6.73 -50.71
CA GLY A 183 13.95 6.90 -50.80
C GLY A 183 14.59 7.62 -49.61
N LYS A 184 13.87 7.81 -48.49
CA LYS A 184 14.44 8.33 -47.23
C LYS A 184 15.21 7.25 -46.49
N LEU A 185 16.23 7.65 -45.74
CA LEU A 185 17.06 6.77 -44.90
C LEU A 185 16.56 6.78 -43.44
N TYR A 186 16.13 5.64 -42.92
CA TYR A 186 15.65 5.49 -41.54
C TYR A 186 16.44 4.43 -40.77
N PHE A 187 16.44 4.57 -39.45
CA PHE A 187 16.79 3.50 -38.53
C PHE A 187 15.69 3.31 -37.48
N ARG A 188 15.50 2.07 -37.03
CA ARG A 188 14.63 1.77 -35.89
C ARG A 188 15.48 1.61 -34.64
N ALA A 189 15.17 2.41 -33.63
CA ALA A 189 15.78 2.34 -32.31
C ALA A 189 14.86 1.57 -31.35
N GLN A 190 15.46 0.75 -30.49
CA GLN A 190 14.83 0.25 -29.25
C GLN A 190 15.39 1.05 -28.08
N TRP A 191 14.53 1.60 -27.23
CA TRP A 191 14.93 2.63 -26.26
C TRP A 191 15.44 2.07 -24.92
N PHE A 192 16.37 2.81 -24.32
CA PHE A 192 16.73 2.68 -22.91
C PHE A 192 16.24 3.92 -22.14
N TYR A 193 15.62 3.68 -20.99
CA TYR A 193 15.17 4.72 -20.07
C TYR A 193 16.23 4.95 -19.00
N ARG A 194 16.61 6.21 -18.75
CA ARG A 194 17.28 6.63 -17.51
C ARG A 194 16.24 6.68 -16.39
N ALA A 195 16.67 6.65 -15.13
CA ALA A 195 15.75 6.74 -13.98
C ALA A 195 14.79 7.96 -14.05
N VAL A 196 15.25 9.09 -14.63
CA VAL A 196 14.42 10.31 -14.83
C VAL A 196 13.36 10.19 -15.93
N ASP A 197 13.59 9.35 -16.95
CA ASP A 197 12.64 9.15 -18.05
C ASP A 197 11.49 8.21 -17.65
N THR A 198 11.73 7.35 -16.65
CA THR A 198 10.69 6.46 -16.08
C THR A 198 9.72 7.22 -15.18
N VAL A 199 8.66 6.53 -14.70
CA VAL A 199 7.72 7.10 -13.73
C VAL A 199 8.37 7.60 -12.42
N ILE A 200 9.60 7.18 -12.08
CA ILE A 200 10.38 7.69 -10.94
C ILE A 200 10.62 9.20 -11.07
N SER A 201 10.91 9.70 -12.28
CA SER A 201 10.97 11.12 -12.61
C SER A 201 11.87 11.92 -11.65
N TYR A 202 11.32 12.91 -10.93
CA TYR A 202 12.07 13.78 -10.00
C TYR A 202 12.77 13.07 -8.82
N HIS A 203 12.45 11.80 -8.54
CA HIS A 203 13.16 10.98 -7.54
C HIS A 203 14.42 10.26 -8.11
N SER A 204 14.85 10.62 -9.33
CA SER A 204 16.02 10.03 -10.01
C SER A 204 17.37 10.39 -9.38
N LYS A 205 17.48 11.52 -8.66
CA LYS A 205 18.74 12.06 -8.11
C LYS A 205 19.46 11.14 -7.11
N ASP A 206 18.76 10.13 -6.61
CA ASP A 206 19.24 9.13 -5.66
C ASP A 206 19.83 7.88 -6.36
N HIS A 207 19.84 7.82 -7.70
CA HIS A 207 20.29 6.68 -8.52
C HIS A 207 21.63 6.96 -9.24
N ASP A 208 22.35 5.92 -9.66
CA ASP A 208 23.53 6.05 -10.53
C ASP A 208 23.08 6.54 -11.92
N GLU A 209 23.59 7.71 -12.35
CA GLU A 209 23.25 8.34 -13.64
C GLU A 209 23.63 7.47 -14.86
N ARG A 210 24.54 6.51 -14.68
CA ARG A 210 24.94 5.54 -15.72
C ARG A 210 24.04 4.32 -15.77
N ARG A 211 23.12 4.12 -14.80
CA ARG A 211 22.17 3.01 -14.82
C ARG A 211 20.97 3.34 -15.70
N VAL A 212 20.78 2.53 -16.74
CA VAL A 212 19.63 2.61 -17.64
C VAL A 212 18.84 1.30 -17.64
N PHE A 213 17.62 1.35 -18.15
CA PHE A 213 16.68 0.23 -18.19
C PHE A 213 16.26 -0.01 -19.65
N LEU A 214 16.38 -1.25 -20.14
CA LEU A 214 15.98 -1.59 -21.50
C LEU A 214 14.44 -1.65 -21.60
N SER A 215 13.85 -0.90 -22.53
CA SER A 215 12.41 -1.05 -22.85
C SER A 215 12.19 -1.88 -24.10
N GLU A 216 10.95 -2.33 -24.28
CA GLU A 216 10.42 -2.89 -25.53
C GLU A 216 10.00 -1.79 -26.52
N ASP A 217 9.83 -0.55 -26.03
CA ASP A 217 9.47 0.63 -26.83
C ASP A 217 10.46 0.85 -27.98
N GLN A 218 9.92 1.06 -29.18
CA GLN A 218 10.67 1.23 -30.42
C GLN A 218 10.06 2.29 -31.32
N ASN A 219 10.89 3.12 -31.93
CA ASN A 219 10.46 4.09 -32.94
C ASN A 219 11.40 4.10 -34.14
N ASP A 220 10.84 4.51 -35.28
CA ASP A 220 11.57 4.78 -36.51
C ASP A 220 12.00 6.25 -36.50
N ASN A 221 13.28 6.53 -36.83
CA ASN A 221 13.87 7.87 -36.82
C ASN A 221 14.63 8.08 -38.14
N ASP A 222 14.63 9.30 -38.68
CA ASP A 222 15.49 9.67 -39.82
C ASP A 222 16.97 9.47 -39.42
N LEU A 223 17.83 9.05 -40.37
CA LEU A 223 19.19 8.57 -40.08
C LEU A 223 20.13 9.65 -39.47
N ASP A 224 19.86 10.92 -39.76
CA ASP A 224 20.57 12.11 -39.25
C ASP A 224 20.36 12.35 -37.74
N CYS A 225 19.39 11.68 -37.13
CA CYS A 225 19.12 11.81 -35.70
C CYS A 225 20.16 11.11 -34.82
N ILE A 226 21.09 10.31 -35.39
CA ILE A 226 22.17 9.63 -34.63
C ILE A 226 23.28 10.64 -34.28
N VAL A 227 23.46 10.94 -32.99
CA VAL A 227 24.43 11.94 -32.52
C VAL A 227 25.80 11.34 -32.21
N ALA A 228 25.83 10.16 -31.58
CA ALA A 228 27.08 9.54 -31.14
C ALA A 228 26.92 8.03 -30.89
N LYS A 229 28.02 7.27 -31.03
CA LYS A 229 28.12 5.88 -30.58
C LYS A 229 28.51 5.82 -29.10
N ILE A 230 27.90 4.90 -28.34
CA ILE A 230 28.11 4.73 -26.89
C ILE A 230 28.28 3.26 -26.50
N THR A 231 28.87 3.03 -25.34
CA THR A 231 29.15 1.71 -24.77
C THR A 231 28.19 1.42 -23.63
N ILE A 232 27.16 0.61 -23.89
CA ILE A 232 26.21 0.13 -22.89
C ILE A 232 26.50 -1.34 -22.57
N VAL A 233 26.72 -1.66 -21.29
CA VAL A 233 27.05 -3.02 -20.83
C VAL A 233 25.88 -3.67 -20.09
N ARG A 234 25.55 -4.92 -20.46
CA ARG A 234 24.59 -5.75 -19.72
C ARG A 234 25.27 -6.36 -18.51
N ILE A 235 24.67 -6.20 -17.33
CA ILE A 235 25.14 -6.80 -16.06
C ILE A 235 24.12 -7.82 -15.58
N ALA A 236 24.59 -8.93 -14.99
CA ALA A 236 23.70 -9.96 -14.48
C ALA A 236 22.87 -9.46 -13.28
N SER A 237 21.55 -9.58 -13.37
CA SER A 237 20.61 -8.97 -12.43
C SER A 237 20.80 -9.46 -10.99
N ASN A 238 21.06 -10.77 -10.84
CA ASN A 238 21.21 -11.51 -9.58
C ASN A 238 22.45 -11.14 -8.73
N ILE A 239 23.29 -10.23 -9.21
CA ILE A 239 24.54 -9.85 -8.55
C ILE A 239 24.31 -8.73 -7.51
N SER A 240 25.03 -8.79 -6.38
CA SER A 240 24.88 -7.82 -5.28
C SER A 240 25.39 -6.42 -5.68
N LEU A 241 24.83 -5.34 -5.10
CA LEU A 241 25.25 -3.97 -5.40
C LEU A 241 26.75 -3.73 -5.20
N THR A 242 27.35 -4.30 -4.14
CA THR A 242 28.79 -4.18 -3.84
C THR A 242 29.67 -5.06 -4.74
N THR A 243 29.08 -6.01 -5.47
CA THR A 243 29.73 -6.78 -6.54
C THR A 243 29.56 -6.08 -7.90
N LYS A 244 28.36 -5.58 -8.23
CA LYS A 244 28.11 -4.76 -9.43
C LYS A 244 29.08 -3.58 -9.49
N ALA A 245 29.31 -2.88 -8.38
CA ALA A 245 30.29 -1.79 -8.26
C ALA A 245 31.77 -2.18 -8.53
N LYS A 246 32.10 -3.47 -8.66
CA LYS A 246 33.42 -4.01 -9.03
C LYS A 246 33.45 -4.64 -10.42
N GLU A 247 32.29 -5.00 -10.96
CA GLU A 247 32.12 -5.65 -12.26
C GLU A 247 31.72 -4.69 -13.38
N ILE A 248 31.18 -3.51 -13.07
CA ILE A 248 30.98 -2.41 -14.03
C ILE A 248 32.35 -2.08 -14.66
N PRO A 249 32.55 -2.30 -15.97
CA PRO A 249 33.79 -1.95 -16.64
C PRO A 249 33.82 -0.44 -16.94
N GLU A 250 34.85 0.02 -17.65
CA GLU A 250 34.85 1.36 -18.23
C GLU A 250 33.84 1.42 -19.39
N CYS A 251 32.63 1.90 -19.09
CA CYS A 251 31.51 2.05 -20.01
C CYS A 251 30.68 3.30 -19.69
N ASP A 252 30.04 3.86 -20.71
CA ASP A 252 29.19 5.06 -20.58
C ASP A 252 27.94 4.76 -19.74
N TYR A 253 27.28 3.63 -20.00
CA TYR A 253 26.08 3.18 -19.31
C TYR A 253 26.09 1.67 -19.03
N TYR A 254 25.27 1.24 -18.08
CA TYR A 254 25.00 -0.18 -17.83
C TYR A 254 23.52 -0.42 -17.55
N TYR A 255 23.06 -1.65 -17.82
CA TYR A 255 21.70 -2.09 -17.54
C TYR A 255 21.68 -3.50 -16.97
N ASP A 256 20.78 -3.72 -16.02
CA ASP A 256 20.60 -4.98 -15.30
C ASP A 256 19.14 -5.42 -15.20
N MET A 257 18.21 -4.55 -15.63
CA MET A 257 16.77 -4.73 -15.61
C MET A 257 16.14 -4.16 -16.88
N SER A 258 14.98 -4.68 -17.27
CA SER A 258 14.07 -4.01 -18.20
C SER A 258 13.15 -3.04 -17.48
N TYR A 259 12.60 -2.07 -18.22
CA TYR A 259 11.49 -1.23 -17.79
C TYR A 259 10.35 -1.34 -18.81
N SER A 260 9.12 -1.50 -18.32
CA SER A 260 7.91 -1.41 -19.14
C SER A 260 6.96 -0.38 -18.53
N THR A 261 6.35 0.42 -19.38
CA THR A 261 5.34 1.41 -19.01
C THR A 261 4.10 0.75 -18.40
N ALA A 262 3.78 -0.48 -18.81
CA ALA A 262 2.71 -1.29 -18.25
C ALA A 262 3.00 -1.67 -16.78
N TYR A 263 2.09 -1.28 -15.88
CA TYR A 263 2.21 -1.49 -14.43
C TYR A 263 3.51 -0.94 -13.82
N SER A 264 4.15 0.05 -14.48
CA SER A 264 5.44 0.63 -14.06
C SER A 264 6.49 -0.43 -13.74
N THR A 265 6.57 -1.49 -14.55
CA THR A 265 7.32 -2.71 -14.24
C THR A 265 8.82 -2.50 -14.47
N PHE A 266 9.61 -2.71 -13.40
CA PHE A 266 11.05 -2.95 -13.45
C PHE A 266 11.29 -4.44 -13.19
N ALA A 267 11.81 -5.17 -14.18
CA ALA A 267 11.97 -6.63 -14.11
C ALA A 267 13.38 -7.08 -14.47
N ASN A 268 13.76 -8.29 -14.06
CA ASN A 268 14.95 -8.95 -14.58
C ASN A 268 14.85 -9.13 -16.10
N LEU A 269 15.99 -9.06 -16.79
CA LEU A 269 16.09 -9.35 -18.22
C LEU A 269 15.96 -10.87 -18.47
N PRO A 270 15.27 -11.33 -19.53
CA PRO A 270 15.23 -12.74 -19.92
C PRO A 270 16.63 -13.34 -20.10
N LYS A 271 16.81 -14.62 -19.82
CA LYS A 271 18.11 -15.31 -20.00
C LYS A 271 18.49 -15.30 -21.48
N ASP A 272 19.75 -15.01 -21.79
CA ASP A 272 20.23 -15.06 -23.18
C ASP A 272 20.36 -16.53 -23.62
N ASP A 273 19.47 -16.99 -24.51
CA ASP A 273 19.53 -18.30 -25.17
C ASP A 273 20.66 -18.36 -26.24
N LYS A 274 21.88 -18.00 -25.82
CA LYS A 274 23.11 -17.99 -26.64
C LYS A 274 24.30 -18.59 -25.88
N SER A 275 24.08 -19.75 -25.26
CA SER A 275 25.14 -20.64 -24.78
C SER A 275 24.79 -22.11 -25.05
N ASP A 276 25.32 -22.63 -26.17
CA ASP A 276 25.22 -24.05 -26.54
C ASP A 276 26.00 -24.95 -25.55
N VAL A 277 25.40 -25.33 -24.41
CA VAL A 277 25.92 -26.40 -23.55
C VAL A 277 24.79 -27.27 -22.97
N SER A 278 24.79 -28.54 -23.38
CA SER A 278 24.08 -29.69 -22.78
C SER A 278 22.60 -29.49 -22.40
N SER A 279 21.73 -29.98 -23.28
CA SER A 279 20.36 -30.38 -23.01
C SER A 279 20.21 -31.19 -21.70
N LEU A 280 19.34 -30.72 -20.80
CA LEU A 280 18.73 -31.53 -19.75
C LEU A 280 17.21 -31.60 -20.02
N SER A 281 16.81 -32.60 -20.81
CA SER A 281 15.43 -32.79 -21.23
C SER A 281 14.57 -33.33 -20.09
N THR A 282 13.84 -32.46 -19.39
CA THR A 282 12.75 -32.86 -18.49
C THR A 282 11.62 -33.47 -19.32
N SER A 283 11.48 -34.80 -19.24
CA SER A 283 10.42 -35.53 -19.92
C SER A 283 9.05 -35.17 -19.36
N LEU A 284 8.18 -34.60 -20.20
CA LEU A 284 6.74 -34.58 -19.94
C LEU A 284 6.24 -36.03 -19.97
N SER A 285 5.88 -36.56 -18.80
CA SER A 285 5.19 -37.84 -18.66
C SER A 285 3.74 -37.59 -18.26
N ASP A 286 2.82 -37.66 -19.23
CA ASP A 286 1.40 -37.83 -18.92
C ASP A 286 1.23 -39.15 -18.16
N GLY A 287 0.87 -39.06 -16.87
CA GLY A 287 0.76 -40.22 -15.99
C GLY A 287 0.14 -39.85 -14.64
N ASN A 288 -1.08 -40.32 -14.40
CA ASN A 288 -1.76 -40.18 -13.11
C ASN A 288 -0.96 -40.85 -11.98
N CYS A 289 -0.36 -40.05 -11.10
CA CYS A 289 0.10 -40.46 -9.78
C CYS A 289 -0.03 -39.30 -8.79
N GLU A 290 -0.92 -39.44 -7.81
CA GLU A 290 -1.09 -38.48 -6.71
C GLU A 290 0.07 -38.64 -5.70
N HIS A 291 1.10 -37.81 -5.83
CA HIS A 291 2.14 -37.65 -4.82
C HIS A 291 2.27 -36.17 -4.46
N GLU A 292 1.88 -35.82 -3.24
CA GLU A 292 1.97 -34.44 -2.73
C GLU A 292 3.44 -33.99 -2.70
N ALA A 293 3.76 -32.95 -3.47
CA ALA A 293 5.04 -32.27 -3.33
C ALA A 293 5.12 -31.60 -1.94
N PRO A 294 6.29 -31.62 -1.27
CA PRO A 294 6.42 -31.06 0.07
C PRO A 294 6.13 -29.54 0.06
N LYS A 295 5.05 -29.12 0.74
CA LYS A 295 4.61 -27.71 0.84
C LYS A 295 5.78 -26.83 1.30
N MET A 296 6.21 -25.88 0.47
CA MET A 296 7.29 -24.94 0.80
C MET A 296 6.87 -24.04 1.97
N ASN A 297 7.75 -23.83 2.94
CA ASN A 297 7.48 -22.93 4.07
C ASN A 297 8.06 -21.53 3.79
N ALA A 298 7.32 -20.48 4.15
CA ALA A 298 7.74 -19.09 4.01
C ALA A 298 7.27 -18.23 5.19
N THR A 299 8.04 -17.21 5.54
CA THR A 299 7.80 -16.32 6.69
C THR A 299 7.33 -14.92 6.25
N LEU A 300 6.34 -14.38 6.98
CA LEU A 300 5.77 -13.06 6.74
C LEU A 300 5.94 -12.16 7.98
N LEU A 301 6.37 -10.91 7.73
CA LEU A 301 6.30 -9.78 8.65
C LEU A 301 5.24 -8.79 8.14
N ASP A 302 4.24 -8.50 8.97
CA ASP A 302 3.16 -7.55 8.65
C ASP A 302 3.35 -6.23 9.41
N LEU A 303 3.62 -5.14 8.69
CA LEU A 303 3.89 -3.80 9.23
C LEU A 303 2.67 -2.89 9.09
N TYR A 304 2.27 -2.22 10.17
CA TYR A 304 0.98 -1.50 10.24
C TYR A 304 -0.19 -2.46 9.98
N SER A 305 -0.10 -3.65 10.58
CA SER A 305 -0.96 -4.80 10.29
C SER A 305 -2.44 -4.58 10.65
N GLY A 306 -2.74 -3.60 11.51
CA GLY A 306 -4.07 -3.41 12.08
C GLY A 306 -4.57 -4.69 12.73
N CYS A 307 -5.72 -5.19 12.27
CA CYS A 307 -6.29 -6.45 12.74
C CYS A 307 -5.79 -7.69 11.99
N GLY A 308 -4.84 -7.56 11.05
CA GLY A 308 -4.22 -8.67 10.31
C GLY A 308 -4.92 -9.09 9.01
N ALA A 309 -5.79 -8.26 8.44
CA ALA A 309 -6.60 -8.63 7.27
C ALA A 309 -5.76 -8.97 6.02
N MET A 310 -4.70 -8.19 5.77
CA MET A 310 -3.83 -8.38 4.61
C MET A 310 -3.01 -9.66 4.73
N SER A 311 -2.31 -9.85 5.85
CA SER A 311 -1.56 -11.07 6.14
C SER A 311 -2.44 -12.32 6.14
N THR A 312 -3.64 -12.26 6.74
CA THR A 312 -4.64 -13.36 6.68
C THR A 312 -4.94 -13.77 5.23
N GLY A 313 -5.26 -12.79 4.37
CA GLY A 313 -5.52 -13.07 2.96
C GLY A 313 -4.30 -13.61 2.23
N LEU A 314 -3.12 -13.02 2.42
CA LEU A 314 -1.88 -13.48 1.80
C LEU A 314 -1.57 -14.94 2.14
N CYS A 315 -1.68 -15.32 3.42
CA CYS A 315 -1.51 -16.69 3.88
C CYS A 315 -2.52 -17.65 3.24
N GLN A 316 -3.81 -17.29 3.22
CA GLN A 316 -4.83 -18.09 2.52
C GLN A 316 -4.52 -18.26 1.03
N GLY A 317 -4.08 -17.20 0.35
CA GLY A 317 -3.73 -17.24 -1.07
C GLY A 317 -2.53 -18.12 -1.37
N ALA A 318 -1.45 -17.96 -0.61
CA ALA A 318 -0.21 -18.74 -0.78
C ALA A 318 -0.44 -20.23 -0.48
N ASN A 319 -1.22 -20.55 0.56
CA ASN A 319 -1.57 -21.94 0.90
C ASN A 319 -2.29 -22.65 -0.26
N LEU A 320 -3.19 -21.95 -0.96
CA LEU A 320 -3.89 -22.45 -2.14
C LEU A 320 -2.99 -22.64 -3.37
N ALA A 321 -1.85 -21.94 -3.42
CA ALA A 321 -0.80 -22.19 -4.40
C ALA A 321 0.16 -23.33 -3.97
N GLY A 322 0.05 -23.86 -2.75
CA GLY A 322 0.94 -24.89 -2.22
C GLY A 322 2.15 -24.37 -1.43
N VAL A 323 2.17 -23.08 -1.05
CA VAL A 323 3.20 -22.47 -0.20
C VAL A 323 2.60 -22.19 1.19
N ASN A 324 3.11 -22.87 2.21
CA ASN A 324 2.77 -22.65 3.61
C ASN A 324 3.38 -21.33 4.12
N LEU A 325 2.68 -20.23 3.87
CA LEU A 325 3.06 -18.88 4.30
C LEU A 325 2.52 -18.61 5.70
N LEU A 326 3.39 -18.28 6.65
CA LEU A 326 3.02 -17.98 8.03
C LEU A 326 3.37 -16.54 8.42
N THR A 327 2.40 -15.79 8.95
CA THR A 327 2.63 -14.53 9.67
C THR A 327 3.41 -14.81 10.95
N THR A 328 4.74 -14.69 10.91
CA THR A 328 5.61 -14.96 12.07
C THR A 328 5.65 -13.75 12.99
N TRP A 329 5.64 -12.52 12.44
CA TRP A 329 5.65 -11.27 13.21
C TRP A 329 4.60 -10.30 12.66
N ALA A 330 4.03 -9.49 13.55
CA ALA A 330 3.15 -8.38 13.16
C ALA A 330 3.39 -7.16 14.07
N VAL A 331 3.35 -5.95 13.52
CA VAL A 331 3.64 -4.70 14.25
C VAL A 331 2.54 -3.68 13.98
N ASP A 332 1.87 -3.23 15.06
CA ASP A 332 0.92 -2.11 15.03
C ASP A 332 0.99 -1.32 16.35
N LEU A 333 0.44 -0.11 16.35
CA LEU A 333 0.41 0.79 17.51
C LEU A 333 -0.92 0.71 18.29
N ASN A 334 -1.97 0.14 17.69
CA ASN A 334 -3.29 0.01 18.32
C ASN A 334 -3.39 -1.33 19.06
N SER A 335 -3.43 -1.27 20.39
CA SER A 335 -3.48 -2.44 21.27
C SER A 335 -4.69 -3.34 21.02
N PHE A 336 -5.83 -2.79 20.62
CA PHE A 336 -7.03 -3.58 20.29
C PHE A 336 -6.90 -4.29 18.95
N ALA A 337 -6.20 -3.67 17.99
CA ALA A 337 -5.91 -4.27 16.69
C ALA A 337 -4.91 -5.43 16.83
N CYS A 338 -3.84 -5.23 17.63
CA CYS A 338 -2.92 -6.27 18.06
C CYS A 338 -3.64 -7.43 18.77
N GLN A 339 -4.58 -7.15 19.69
CA GLN A 339 -5.38 -8.18 20.37
C GLN A 339 -6.22 -9.01 19.37
N SER A 340 -6.88 -8.37 18.39
CA SER A 340 -7.60 -9.07 17.33
C SER A 340 -6.67 -9.98 16.53
N LEU A 341 -5.49 -9.49 16.14
CA LEU A 341 -4.52 -10.27 15.37
C LEU A 341 -4.04 -11.50 16.16
N SER A 342 -3.65 -11.32 17.43
CA SER A 342 -3.21 -12.41 18.33
C SER A 342 -4.27 -13.48 18.57
N LEU A 343 -5.56 -13.12 18.63
CA LEU A 343 -6.65 -14.09 18.83
C LEU A 343 -6.89 -14.97 17.60
N ASN A 344 -6.76 -14.41 16.39
CA ASN A 344 -6.96 -15.16 15.16
C ASN A 344 -5.68 -15.90 14.72
N HIS A 345 -4.50 -15.39 15.07
CA HIS A 345 -3.19 -15.95 14.72
C HIS A 345 -2.30 -16.17 15.97
N PRO A 346 -2.62 -17.13 16.86
CA PRO A 346 -1.92 -17.32 18.14
C PRO A 346 -0.45 -17.77 18.02
N LYS A 347 0.04 -18.05 16.81
CA LYS A 347 1.46 -18.34 16.54
C LYS A 347 2.28 -17.09 16.21
N THR A 348 1.63 -15.98 15.82
CA THR A 348 2.30 -14.74 15.42
C THR A 348 2.84 -14.00 16.63
N LYS A 349 4.08 -13.52 16.55
CA LYS A 349 4.67 -12.58 17.50
C LYS A 349 4.15 -11.18 17.21
N VAL A 350 3.00 -10.85 17.78
CA VAL A 350 2.34 -9.55 17.60
C VAL A 350 2.93 -8.54 18.59
N ARG A 351 3.42 -7.41 18.07
CA ARG A 351 4.11 -6.37 18.84
C ARG A 351 3.31 -5.07 18.81
N ASN A 352 2.96 -4.57 19.99
CA ASN A 352 2.19 -3.33 20.18
C ASN A 352 3.14 -2.14 20.39
N GLU A 353 3.79 -1.70 19.33
CA GLU A 353 4.82 -0.66 19.34
C GLU A 353 4.87 0.08 17.99
N LYS A 354 5.56 1.22 17.93
CA LYS A 354 5.72 1.96 16.67
C LYS A 354 6.71 1.28 15.75
N ALA A 355 6.52 1.39 14.44
CA ALA A 355 7.50 0.95 13.44
C ALA A 355 8.88 1.61 13.59
N GLU A 356 8.96 2.89 14.02
CA GLU A 356 10.23 3.59 14.31
C GLU A 356 11.01 2.93 15.47
N ASP A 357 10.27 2.42 16.46
CA ASP A 357 10.82 1.80 17.66
C ASP A 357 11.15 0.32 17.41
N PHE A 358 10.31 -0.40 16.67
CA PHE A 358 10.59 -1.76 16.18
C PHE A 358 11.84 -1.81 15.29
N LEU A 359 12.01 -0.85 14.36
CA LEU A 359 13.22 -0.75 13.53
C LEU A 359 14.47 -0.56 14.40
N THR A 360 14.38 0.24 15.47
CA THR A 360 15.49 0.46 16.40
C THR A 360 15.73 -0.76 17.30
N LEU A 361 14.68 -1.42 17.78
CA LEU A 361 14.73 -2.69 18.51
C LEU A 361 15.44 -3.77 17.69
N VAL A 362 15.09 -3.93 16.41
CA VAL A 362 15.71 -4.92 15.52
C VAL A 362 17.18 -4.59 15.23
N ARG A 363 17.53 -3.30 15.11
CA ARG A 363 18.92 -2.83 15.01
C ARG A 363 19.74 -3.13 16.29
N GLU A 364 19.17 -2.98 17.49
CA GLU A 364 19.83 -3.36 18.75
C GLU A 364 19.84 -4.88 18.99
N TRP A 365 18.80 -5.60 18.59
CA TRP A 365 18.71 -7.07 18.68
C TRP A 365 19.81 -7.75 17.87
N LYS A 366 20.12 -7.24 16.66
CA LYS A 366 21.29 -7.68 15.89
C LYS A 366 22.59 -7.53 16.70
N LYS A 367 22.84 -6.35 17.29
CA LYS A 367 24.04 -6.11 18.11
C LYS A 367 24.11 -7.01 19.35
N LEU A 368 22.97 -7.35 19.97
CA LEU A 368 22.92 -8.31 21.07
C LEU A 368 23.31 -9.72 20.59
N CYS A 369 22.79 -10.18 19.45
CA CYS A 369 23.14 -11.48 18.89
C CYS A 369 24.64 -11.56 18.54
N GLU A 370 25.19 -10.53 17.88
CA GLU A 370 26.62 -10.40 17.59
C GLU A 370 27.47 -10.42 18.88
N LYS A 371 27.05 -9.69 19.92
CA LYS A 371 27.75 -9.62 21.21
C LYS A 371 27.84 -10.98 21.92
N PHE A 372 26.86 -11.86 21.75
CA PHE A 372 26.84 -13.20 22.35
C PHE A 372 27.33 -14.30 21.38
N SER A 373 28.02 -13.92 20.30
CA SER A 373 28.60 -14.82 19.30
C SER A 373 27.57 -15.76 18.65
N LEU A 374 26.38 -15.25 18.33
CA LEU A 374 25.37 -15.93 17.52
C LEU A 374 25.54 -15.54 16.05
N ASP A 375 25.41 -16.50 15.13
CA ASP A 375 25.64 -16.24 13.70
C ASP A 375 24.44 -15.56 13.02
N VAL A 376 24.45 -14.23 13.04
CA VAL A 376 23.43 -13.38 12.41
C VAL A 376 23.34 -13.57 10.88
N ASN A 377 24.17 -14.41 10.25
CA ASN A 377 24.16 -14.68 8.81
C ASN A 377 23.57 -16.07 8.44
N ASP A 378 23.64 -17.10 9.31
CA ASP A 378 22.89 -18.37 9.16
C ASP A 378 21.94 -18.55 10.37
N PRO A 379 20.77 -17.89 10.36
CA PRO A 379 19.80 -17.96 11.45
C PRO A 379 19.26 -19.39 11.63
N PRO A 380 18.87 -19.77 12.87
CA PRO A 380 18.62 -21.16 13.21
C PRO A 380 17.37 -21.69 12.50
N LYS A 381 17.58 -22.73 11.70
CA LYS A 381 16.52 -23.55 11.09
C LYS A 381 15.71 -24.21 12.21
N LEU A 382 14.38 -24.20 12.06
CA LEU A 382 13.43 -24.59 13.12
C LEU A 382 13.43 -26.11 13.38
N ASN A 383 14.44 -26.59 14.11
CA ASN A 383 14.46 -27.95 14.63
C ASN A 383 13.38 -28.12 15.72
N LYS A 384 12.68 -29.25 15.72
CA LYS A 384 11.65 -29.60 16.71
C LYS A 384 12.21 -30.24 17.99
N GLU A 385 13.52 -30.36 18.10
CA GLU A 385 14.21 -31.07 19.17
C GLU A 385 15.03 -30.07 19.97
N ILE A 386 14.45 -29.63 21.10
CA ILE A 386 15.01 -29.23 22.41
C ILE A 386 13.84 -28.56 23.16
N ASP A 387 12.96 -29.37 23.74
CA ASP A 387 12.20 -28.97 24.95
C ASP A 387 13.04 -29.25 26.21
N ASP A 388 14.06 -30.11 26.11
CA ASP A 388 14.96 -30.58 27.19
C ASP A 388 16.03 -29.55 27.61
N LEU A 389 15.66 -28.28 27.79
CA LEU A 389 16.47 -27.26 28.47
C LEU A 389 15.74 -26.57 29.63
N ASP A 390 14.51 -26.98 29.95
CA ASP A 390 13.73 -26.45 31.07
C ASP A 390 13.75 -27.39 32.30
N ASP A 391 14.89 -28.02 32.63
CA ASP A 391 15.14 -28.57 33.98
C ASP A 391 16.65 -28.74 34.33
N GLU A 392 17.32 -27.68 34.83
CA GLU A 392 18.41 -27.82 35.82
C GLU A 392 18.75 -26.49 36.56
N SER A 393 17.78 -25.90 37.26
CA SER A 393 18.09 -24.97 38.37
C SER A 393 17.02 -24.90 39.47
N ASN A 394 16.40 -26.03 39.82
CA ASN A 394 15.63 -26.18 41.05
C ASN A 394 16.56 -26.28 42.29
N SER A 395 17.50 -25.34 42.42
CA SER A 395 18.24 -25.11 43.65
C SER A 395 17.33 -24.30 44.59
N ASP A 396 16.59 -25.01 45.44
CA ASP A 396 15.63 -24.45 46.40
C ASP A 396 16.33 -23.77 47.61
N ASP A 397 17.21 -22.81 47.31
CA ASP A 397 17.87 -21.95 48.31
C ASP A 397 16.89 -20.85 48.74
N SER A 398 15.85 -21.28 49.47
CA SER A 398 14.74 -20.47 49.97
C SER A 398 15.13 -19.60 51.17
N SER A 399 16.26 -18.91 51.05
CA SER A 399 16.61 -17.80 51.93
C SER A 399 15.55 -16.69 51.84
N PRO A 400 14.96 -16.22 52.97
CA PRO A 400 13.91 -15.20 52.90
C PRO A 400 14.45 -13.86 52.39
N LEU A 401 13.96 -13.41 51.22
CA LEU A 401 14.29 -12.09 50.68
C LEU A 401 13.92 -10.99 51.70
N PRO A 402 14.79 -10.00 51.95
CA PRO A 402 14.45 -8.86 52.80
C PRO A 402 13.23 -8.10 52.26
N LYS A 403 12.40 -7.57 53.16
CA LYS A 403 11.21 -6.80 52.77
C LYS A 403 11.59 -5.62 51.87
N GLY A 404 11.16 -5.66 50.62
CA GLY A 404 11.46 -4.65 49.58
C GLY A 404 12.49 -5.07 48.54
N GLU A 405 13.14 -6.24 48.67
CA GLU A 405 13.98 -6.79 47.61
C GLU A 405 13.20 -7.75 46.69
N PHE A 406 13.46 -7.65 45.39
CA PHE A 406 12.84 -8.47 44.34
C PHE A 406 13.94 -9.20 43.54
N GLU A 407 13.78 -10.51 43.30
CA GLU A 407 14.70 -11.29 42.45
C GLU A 407 14.13 -11.44 41.04
N VAL A 408 14.95 -11.14 40.03
CA VAL A 408 14.66 -11.42 38.61
C VAL A 408 14.67 -12.94 38.40
N ASP A 409 13.54 -13.52 38.02
CA ASP A 409 13.45 -14.93 37.67
C ASP A 409 13.87 -15.15 36.21
N HIS A 410 13.08 -14.63 35.26
CA HIS A 410 13.42 -14.69 33.84
C HIS A 410 12.93 -13.44 33.08
N PHE A 411 13.44 -13.25 31.87
CA PHE A 411 12.95 -12.24 30.94
C PHE A 411 11.88 -12.84 30.02
N VAL A 412 10.80 -12.10 29.81
CA VAL A 412 9.59 -12.54 29.10
C VAL A 412 9.51 -11.97 27.68
N ASP A 413 9.93 -10.71 27.51
CA ASP A 413 9.90 -9.97 26.24
C ASP A 413 10.97 -8.86 26.28
N ILE A 414 11.21 -8.22 25.14
CA ILE A 414 12.17 -7.12 24.94
C ILE A 414 11.51 -6.06 24.07
N CYS A 415 11.71 -4.76 24.35
CA CYS A 415 11.25 -3.68 23.48
C CYS A 415 12.24 -2.51 23.47
N TYR A 416 12.13 -1.63 22.48
CA TYR A 416 12.83 -0.36 22.47
C TYR A 416 11.81 0.77 22.60
N GLY A 417 12.13 1.79 23.39
CA GLY A 417 11.27 2.94 23.60
C GLY A 417 11.05 3.24 25.08
N ASP A 418 9.84 3.69 25.42
CA ASP A 418 9.48 4.17 26.75
C ASP A 418 8.11 3.59 27.18
N PRO A 419 8.04 2.28 27.51
CA PRO A 419 6.78 1.64 27.91
C PRO A 419 6.24 2.18 29.24
N ASN A 420 7.09 2.81 30.04
CA ASN A 420 6.75 3.34 31.37
C ASN A 420 6.35 4.84 31.33
N ASN A 421 6.43 5.50 30.17
CA ASN A 421 6.13 6.92 29.95
C ASN A 421 6.96 7.88 30.82
N ILE A 422 8.24 7.56 31.03
CA ILE A 422 9.20 8.31 31.86
C ILE A 422 9.86 9.49 31.07
N GLY A 423 9.67 9.53 29.76
CA GLY A 423 10.25 10.53 28.85
C GLY A 423 11.59 10.11 28.23
N LYS A 424 12.01 8.85 28.38
CA LYS A 424 13.33 8.35 27.96
C LYS A 424 13.20 7.06 27.16
N LYS A 425 13.50 7.11 25.85
CA LYS A 425 13.63 5.90 25.03
C LYS A 425 14.95 5.19 25.33
N GLU A 426 14.90 3.94 25.77
CA GLU A 426 16.05 3.03 25.79
C GLU A 426 15.64 1.57 25.49
N LEU A 427 16.56 0.62 25.59
CA LEU A 427 16.26 -0.80 25.43
C LEU A 427 15.78 -1.40 26.76
N MET A 428 14.58 -1.96 26.75
CA MET A 428 13.85 -2.44 27.93
C MET A 428 13.61 -3.95 27.83
N PHE A 429 13.66 -4.65 28.96
CA PHE A 429 13.27 -6.06 29.07
C PHE A 429 12.08 -6.20 30.01
N LYS A 430 11.13 -7.07 29.66
CA LYS A 430 10.02 -7.42 30.53
C LYS A 430 10.46 -8.51 31.51
N VAL A 431 10.34 -8.25 32.80
CA VAL A 431 10.86 -9.09 33.89
C VAL A 431 9.74 -9.89 34.55
N ARG A 432 9.90 -11.21 34.65
CA ARG A 432 9.18 -12.03 35.65
C ARG A 432 9.94 -11.94 36.97
N TRP A 433 9.26 -11.55 38.03
CA TRP A 433 9.80 -11.54 39.39
C TRP A 433 9.53 -12.88 40.08
N LYS A 434 10.51 -13.39 40.83
CA LYS A 434 10.46 -14.70 41.49
C LYS A 434 9.34 -14.74 42.55
N GLY A 435 8.39 -15.66 42.39
CA GLY A 435 7.22 -15.80 43.25
C GLY A 435 6.02 -14.91 42.89
N TYR A 436 6.11 -14.10 41.82
CA TYR A 436 5.04 -13.21 41.36
C TYR A 436 4.37 -13.72 40.07
N GLY A 437 3.14 -13.26 39.80
CA GLY A 437 2.34 -13.68 38.65
C GLY A 437 2.61 -12.89 37.36
N PRO A 438 2.16 -13.36 36.19
CA PRO A 438 2.33 -12.66 34.90
C PRO A 438 1.70 -11.26 34.82
N ASN A 439 0.81 -10.92 35.76
CA ASN A 439 0.18 -9.61 35.88
C ASN A 439 1.10 -8.56 36.54
N GLU A 440 2.20 -9.00 37.16
CA GLU A 440 3.13 -8.20 37.96
C GLU A 440 4.48 -8.02 37.23
N ASP A 441 4.56 -8.46 35.97
CA ASP A 441 5.75 -8.34 35.13
C ASP A 441 6.01 -6.88 34.70
N THR A 442 7.13 -6.30 35.13
CA THR A 442 7.51 -4.90 34.84
C THR A 442 8.48 -4.77 33.66
N TRP A 443 8.55 -3.58 33.07
CA TRP A 443 9.55 -3.23 32.04
C TRP A 443 10.75 -2.52 32.67
N GLU A 444 11.90 -3.19 32.68
CA GLU A 444 13.14 -2.69 33.28
C GLU A 444 14.19 -2.32 32.22
N PRO A 445 14.94 -1.22 32.38
CA PRO A 445 15.95 -0.80 31.42
C PRO A 445 17.21 -1.66 31.48
N ILE A 446 17.82 -1.95 30.33
CA ILE A 446 19.11 -2.67 30.25
C ILE A 446 20.21 -2.00 31.08
N SER A 447 20.12 -0.67 31.28
CA SER A 447 21.05 0.10 32.09
C SER A 447 21.01 -0.23 33.59
N GLY A 448 19.86 -0.71 34.10
CA GLY A 448 19.71 -1.24 35.47
C GLY A 448 20.03 -2.74 35.60
N LEU A 449 19.71 -3.53 34.57
CA LEU A 449 19.86 -5.00 34.56
C LEU A 449 21.31 -5.52 34.44
N ARG A 450 22.33 -4.68 34.65
CA ARG A 450 23.76 -5.01 34.50
C ARG A 450 24.23 -6.22 35.32
N LYS A 451 23.58 -6.48 36.46
CA LYS A 451 23.89 -7.60 37.37
C LYS A 451 23.29 -8.94 36.91
N CYS A 452 22.54 -8.96 35.81
CA CYS A 452 21.79 -10.12 35.30
C CYS A 452 22.28 -10.60 33.92
N SER A 453 23.54 -10.35 33.56
CA SER A 453 24.09 -10.60 32.22
C SER A 453 23.89 -12.02 31.70
N GLU A 454 24.01 -13.03 32.56
CA GLU A 454 23.81 -14.45 32.21
C GLU A 454 22.34 -14.77 31.91
N ARG A 455 21.40 -14.18 32.66
CA ARG A 455 19.96 -14.32 32.38
C ARG A 455 19.59 -13.59 31.07
N ILE A 456 20.24 -12.46 30.76
CA ILE A 456 20.08 -11.75 29.48
C ILE A 456 20.62 -12.61 28.33
N GLU A 457 21.81 -13.22 28.48
CA GLU A 457 22.36 -14.11 27.47
C GLU A 457 21.45 -15.31 27.21
N ARG A 458 20.95 -15.97 28.27
CA ARG A 458 20.00 -17.08 28.16
C ARG A 458 18.73 -16.67 27.41
N PHE A 459 18.18 -15.49 27.69
CA PHE A 459 17.03 -14.94 26.97
C PHE A 459 17.37 -14.65 25.50
N VAL A 460 18.52 -14.05 25.18
CA VAL A 460 18.90 -13.78 23.79
C VAL A 460 19.11 -15.08 23.02
N ARG A 461 19.75 -16.10 23.62
CA ARG A 461 19.93 -17.43 23.00
C ARG A 461 18.59 -18.14 22.76
N LYS A 462 17.72 -18.28 23.78
CA LYS A 462 16.39 -18.91 23.64
C LYS A 462 15.49 -18.11 22.70
N GLY A 463 15.61 -16.78 22.68
CA GLY A 463 14.87 -15.88 21.78
C GLY A 463 15.33 -15.95 20.32
N TYR A 464 16.63 -16.05 20.08
CA TYR A 464 17.23 -16.25 18.76
C TYR A 464 16.82 -17.60 18.16
N GLN A 465 16.90 -18.69 18.94
CA GLN A 465 16.41 -20.02 18.53
C GLN A 465 14.91 -20.00 18.19
N ASN A 466 14.10 -19.34 19.02
CA ASN A 466 12.65 -19.18 18.81
C ASN A 466 12.27 -18.06 17.82
N ASN A 467 13.25 -17.43 17.14
CA ASN A 467 13.06 -16.36 16.17
C ASN A 467 12.10 -15.24 16.65
N ILE A 468 12.19 -14.82 17.92
CA ILE A 468 11.22 -13.88 18.54
C ILE A 468 11.20 -12.49 17.90
N LEU A 469 12.32 -12.10 17.28
CA LEU A 469 12.49 -10.89 16.48
C LEU A 469 13.22 -11.26 15.18
N PRO A 470 12.85 -10.66 14.03
CA PRO A 470 13.48 -10.97 12.76
C PRO A 470 14.91 -10.42 12.71
N LEU A 471 15.79 -11.17 12.07
CA LEU A 471 17.12 -10.73 11.64
C LEU A 471 17.15 -10.62 10.10
N PRO A 472 18.10 -9.87 9.50
CA PRO A 472 18.22 -9.77 8.05
C PRO A 472 18.35 -11.15 7.39
N GLY A 473 17.59 -11.38 6.33
CA GLY A 473 17.56 -12.68 5.64
C GLY A 473 16.71 -13.78 6.29
N VAL A 474 16.19 -13.62 7.51
CA VAL A 474 15.20 -14.56 8.08
C VAL A 474 13.83 -14.38 7.39
N VAL A 475 13.45 -13.14 7.11
CA VAL A 475 12.12 -12.78 6.62
C VAL A 475 12.02 -13.01 5.11
N ASP A 476 11.12 -13.88 4.67
CA ASP A 476 10.88 -14.10 3.24
C ASP A 476 10.07 -12.93 2.64
N ILE A 477 8.98 -12.52 3.29
CA ILE A 477 8.07 -11.48 2.78
C ILE A 477 7.82 -10.40 3.85
N ILE A 478 7.83 -9.13 3.44
CA ILE A 478 7.27 -8.02 4.22
C ILE A 478 6.01 -7.52 3.52
N CYS A 479 4.90 -7.44 4.24
CA CYS A 479 3.73 -6.66 3.80
C CYS A 479 3.51 -5.45 4.71
N GLY A 480 2.81 -4.42 4.23
CA GLY A 480 2.34 -3.35 5.11
C GLY A 480 1.61 -2.20 4.42
N GLY A 481 0.82 -1.48 5.20
CA GLY A 481 0.04 -0.31 4.77
C GLY A 481 0.51 0.98 5.44
N PRO A 482 1.67 1.56 5.08
CA PRO A 482 2.23 2.72 5.76
C PRO A 482 1.26 3.92 5.71
N PRO A 483 0.81 4.46 6.87
CA PRO A 483 -0.25 5.45 6.90
C PRO A 483 0.21 6.84 6.45
N CYS A 484 -0.05 7.19 5.19
CA CYS A 484 0.19 8.52 4.63
C CYS A 484 -1.02 9.44 4.83
N GLN A 485 -1.21 9.98 6.03
CA GLN A 485 -2.41 10.78 6.31
C GLN A 485 -2.38 12.16 5.64
N GLY A 486 -1.20 12.77 5.47
CA GLY A 486 -1.04 14.16 5.02
C GLY A 486 -1.64 14.44 3.64
N ILE A 487 -1.65 13.43 2.76
CA ILE A 487 -2.11 13.53 1.37
C ILE A 487 -3.64 13.43 1.19
N SER A 488 -4.35 12.88 2.17
CA SER A 488 -5.75 12.44 2.03
C SER A 488 -6.70 13.55 1.59
N GLY A 489 -7.67 13.21 0.74
CA GLY A 489 -8.79 14.08 0.37
C GLY A 489 -9.47 14.87 1.52
N PHE A 490 -9.45 14.34 2.75
CA PHE A 490 -10.04 15.00 3.93
C PHE A 490 -9.14 16.07 4.59
N ASN A 491 -7.84 16.09 4.33
CA ASN A 491 -6.92 17.04 4.96
C ASN A 491 -7.00 18.42 4.29
N ARG A 492 -7.23 19.46 5.10
CA ARG A 492 -7.33 20.87 4.66
C ARG A 492 -5.97 21.57 4.54
N PHE A 493 -4.97 21.09 5.27
CA PHE A 493 -3.60 21.60 5.26
C PHE A 493 -2.69 20.49 4.70
N ARG A 494 -2.16 20.71 3.50
CA ARG A 494 -1.28 19.79 2.79
C ARG A 494 -0.10 20.58 2.24
N ASP A 495 1.12 20.08 2.45
CA ASP A 495 2.31 20.59 1.77
C ASP A 495 2.44 19.86 0.43
N SER A 496 2.40 20.61 -0.68
CA SER A 496 2.58 20.11 -2.04
C SER A 496 4.03 20.12 -2.52
N ASN A 497 4.90 20.87 -1.83
CA ASN A 497 6.26 21.16 -2.26
C ASN A 497 7.26 20.17 -1.65
N ASN A 498 7.03 19.71 -0.42
CA ASN A 498 7.74 18.56 0.14
C ASN A 498 6.81 17.64 0.95
N PRO A 499 6.09 16.71 0.29
CA PRO A 499 5.17 15.79 0.96
C PRO A 499 5.81 14.86 1.99
N LEU A 500 7.14 14.68 2.01
CA LEU A 500 7.85 13.85 3.01
C LEU A 500 8.37 14.66 4.22
N ALA A 501 8.40 15.99 4.15
CA ALA A 501 8.64 16.83 5.32
C ALA A 501 7.47 16.79 6.32
N ASP A 502 6.26 16.44 5.85
CA ASP A 502 5.11 16.17 6.72
C ASP A 502 5.34 14.89 7.53
N VAL A 503 5.46 15.04 8.85
CA VAL A 503 5.60 13.95 9.83
C VAL A 503 4.54 12.85 9.63
N ARG A 504 3.35 13.21 9.14
CA ARG A 504 2.22 12.31 8.87
C ARG A 504 2.40 11.41 7.63
N ASN A 505 3.50 11.57 6.89
CA ASN A 505 3.88 10.74 5.75
C ASN A 505 5.23 10.02 5.95
N GLN A 506 6.01 10.35 7.00
CA GLN A 506 7.33 9.74 7.29
C GLN A 506 7.28 8.22 7.50
N GLN A 507 6.12 7.65 7.84
CA GLN A 507 5.93 6.20 7.94
C GLN A 507 6.21 5.46 6.62
N MET A 508 6.09 6.13 5.47
CA MET A 508 6.53 5.60 4.17
C MET A 508 8.06 5.40 4.11
N ALA A 509 8.83 6.32 4.69
CA ALA A 509 10.29 6.19 4.77
C ALA A 509 10.70 5.11 5.78
N VAL A 510 10.06 5.06 6.96
CA VAL A 510 10.30 4.02 7.98
C VAL A 510 10.01 2.62 7.44
N TYR A 511 8.93 2.42 6.68
CA TYR A 511 8.65 1.15 6.00
C TYR A 511 9.79 0.76 5.04
N MET A 512 10.27 1.69 4.23
CA MET A 512 11.39 1.45 3.31
C MET A 512 12.72 1.21 4.04
N GLU A 513 12.98 1.84 5.19
CA GLU A 513 14.15 1.53 6.03
C GLU A 513 14.09 0.11 6.64
N ILE A 514 12.90 -0.39 7.00
CA ILE A 514 12.74 -1.76 7.50
C ILE A 514 12.98 -2.77 6.37
N VAL A 515 12.47 -2.49 5.16
CA VAL A 515 12.76 -3.27 3.94
C VAL A 515 14.24 -3.23 3.57
N ASP A 516 14.90 -2.08 3.72
CA ASP A 516 16.34 -1.93 3.47
C ASP A 516 17.20 -2.69 4.48
N PHE A 517 16.83 -2.68 5.76
CA PHE A 517 17.57 -3.37 6.82
C PHE A 517 17.38 -4.89 6.78
N LEU A 518 16.14 -5.38 6.68
CA LEU A 518 15.84 -6.82 6.71
C LEU A 518 16.10 -7.53 5.37
N LYS A 519 16.01 -6.78 4.26
CA LYS A 519 16.09 -7.27 2.88
C LYS A 519 15.26 -8.54 2.65
N PRO A 520 13.92 -8.51 2.68
CA PRO A 520 13.12 -9.71 2.36
C PRO A 520 13.36 -10.20 0.93
N LYS A 521 12.84 -11.38 0.58
CA LYS A 521 12.74 -11.83 -0.83
C LYS A 521 11.68 -11.03 -1.59
N TYR A 522 10.52 -10.81 -0.95
CA TYR A 522 9.37 -10.11 -1.52
C TYR A 522 8.88 -8.97 -0.62
N VAL A 523 8.32 -7.94 -1.23
CA VAL A 523 7.72 -6.77 -0.58
C VAL A 523 6.33 -6.55 -1.16
N LEU A 524 5.31 -6.36 -0.31
CA LEU A 524 3.99 -5.89 -0.73
C LEU A 524 3.56 -4.68 0.10
N MET A 525 3.58 -3.50 -0.53
CA MET A 525 3.07 -2.28 0.09
C MET A 525 1.66 -1.98 -0.44
N GLU A 526 0.69 -1.81 0.47
CA GLU A 526 -0.64 -1.28 0.15
C GLU A 526 -0.70 0.24 0.38
N ASN A 527 -1.49 0.97 -0.42
CA ASN A 527 -1.95 2.29 -0.02
C ASN A 527 -3.23 2.77 -0.74
N VAL A 528 -3.74 3.92 -0.28
CA VAL A 528 -4.83 4.65 -0.93
C VAL A 528 -4.40 5.22 -2.29
N VAL A 529 -5.31 5.26 -3.27
CA VAL A 529 -5.06 5.82 -4.61
C VAL A 529 -4.63 7.30 -4.58
N ASP A 530 -4.88 8.02 -3.49
CA ASP A 530 -4.38 9.38 -3.29
C ASP A 530 -2.83 9.46 -3.35
N ILE A 531 -2.06 8.38 -3.10
CA ILE A 531 -0.58 8.41 -3.26
C ILE A 531 -0.12 8.63 -4.71
N LEU A 532 -1.02 8.41 -5.67
CA LEU A 532 -0.82 8.60 -7.12
C LEU A 532 -1.49 9.87 -7.66
N LYS A 533 -2.37 10.51 -6.85
CA LYS A 533 -3.13 11.71 -7.23
C LYS A 533 -2.57 12.98 -6.59
N PHE A 534 -2.06 12.90 -5.37
CA PHE A 534 -1.48 14.05 -4.66
C PHE A 534 -0.04 14.33 -5.10
N ALA A 535 0.31 15.61 -5.28
CA ALA A 535 1.64 16.08 -5.68
C ALA A 535 2.22 15.27 -6.86
N GLU A 536 1.46 15.13 -7.95
CA GLU A 536 1.85 14.37 -9.15
C GLU A 536 2.19 12.87 -8.89
N GLY A 537 1.73 12.30 -7.78
CA GLY A 537 2.02 10.93 -7.37
C GLY A 537 3.31 10.76 -6.54
N PHE A 538 3.78 11.84 -5.90
CA PHE A 538 5.08 11.90 -5.21
C PHE A 538 5.41 10.72 -4.29
N LEU A 539 4.43 10.24 -3.51
CA LEU A 539 4.66 9.14 -2.56
C LEU A 539 4.68 7.76 -3.25
N GLY A 540 3.87 7.53 -4.30
CA GLY A 540 3.97 6.32 -5.11
C GLY A 540 5.28 6.25 -5.89
N ARG A 541 5.70 7.37 -6.47
CA ARG A 541 6.99 7.51 -7.19
C ARG A 541 8.18 7.34 -6.24
N PHE A 542 8.12 7.89 -5.03
CA PHE A 542 9.13 7.67 -3.99
C PHE A 542 9.24 6.19 -3.60
N ALA A 543 8.11 5.53 -3.35
CA ALA A 543 8.10 4.13 -2.93
C ALA A 543 8.70 3.19 -4.00
N LEU A 544 8.34 3.39 -5.27
CA LEU A 544 8.93 2.67 -6.40
C LEU A 544 10.42 3.00 -6.57
N SER A 545 10.79 4.28 -6.47
CA SER A 545 12.20 4.73 -6.54
C SER A 545 13.07 4.02 -5.50
N LYS A 546 12.60 3.88 -4.25
CA LYS A 546 13.36 3.21 -3.19
C LYS A 546 13.50 1.70 -3.40
N LEU A 547 12.51 1.00 -3.95
CA LEU A 547 12.68 -0.40 -4.36
C LEU A 547 13.75 -0.55 -5.46
N VAL A 548 13.67 0.28 -6.51
CA VAL A 548 14.63 0.23 -7.64
C VAL A 548 16.05 0.64 -7.20
N GLN A 549 16.18 1.62 -6.29
CA GLN A 549 17.46 2.01 -5.68
C GLN A 549 18.04 0.89 -4.81
N MET A 550 17.20 0.17 -4.06
CA MET A 550 17.58 -1.01 -3.29
C MET A 550 17.89 -2.25 -4.15
N ASN A 551 17.88 -2.13 -5.48
CA ASN A 551 18.09 -3.22 -6.44
C ASN A 551 17.03 -4.34 -6.33
N TYR A 552 15.75 -3.97 -6.11
CA TYR A 552 14.61 -4.87 -6.30
C TYR A 552 14.02 -4.68 -7.70
N GLN A 553 13.54 -5.78 -8.29
CA GLN A 553 12.49 -5.73 -9.32
C GLN A 553 11.23 -5.17 -8.66
N ALA A 554 10.44 -4.34 -9.35
CA ALA A 554 9.26 -3.73 -8.76
C ALA A 554 8.15 -3.48 -9.79
N ARG A 555 6.87 -3.57 -9.37
CA ARG A 555 5.72 -3.18 -10.21
C ARG A 555 4.55 -2.67 -9.39
N LEU A 556 3.76 -1.78 -9.98
CA LEU A 556 2.68 -1.06 -9.34
C LEU A 556 1.35 -1.38 -10.04
N GLY A 557 0.34 -1.76 -9.25
CA GLY A 557 -0.99 -2.11 -9.72
C GLY A 557 -2.08 -1.40 -8.92
N ILE A 558 -3.19 -1.06 -9.57
CA ILE A 558 -4.37 -0.48 -8.92
C ILE A 558 -5.52 -1.48 -9.08
N MET A 559 -6.01 -2.01 -7.96
CA MET A 559 -7.02 -3.08 -7.93
C MET A 559 -8.30 -2.59 -7.25
N ALA A 560 -9.47 -2.99 -7.76
CA ALA A 560 -10.76 -2.73 -7.15
C ALA A 560 -11.21 -3.92 -6.31
N ALA A 561 -11.58 -3.73 -5.04
CA ALA A 561 -12.02 -4.85 -4.19
C ALA A 561 -13.26 -5.60 -4.72
N GLY A 562 -14.13 -4.93 -5.48
CA GLY A 562 -15.33 -5.54 -6.06
C GLY A 562 -15.05 -6.59 -7.13
N CYS A 563 -13.95 -6.43 -7.87
CA CYS A 563 -13.48 -7.38 -8.90
C CYS A 563 -13.17 -8.79 -8.35
N TYR A 564 -13.06 -8.94 -7.03
CA TYR A 564 -12.67 -10.17 -6.33
C TYR A 564 -13.78 -10.68 -5.40
N GLY A 565 -15.04 -10.41 -5.75
CA GLY A 565 -16.21 -10.96 -5.05
C GLY A 565 -16.60 -10.21 -3.78
N LEU A 566 -16.76 -8.87 -3.87
CA LEU A 566 -17.32 -8.07 -2.77
C LEU A 566 -18.28 -6.97 -3.26
N PRO A 567 -19.35 -6.66 -2.51
CA PRO A 567 -20.29 -5.57 -2.84
C PRO A 567 -19.75 -4.17 -2.49
N GLN A 568 -18.49 -3.87 -2.85
CA GLN A 568 -17.84 -2.58 -2.65
C GLN A 568 -16.93 -2.16 -3.81
N PHE A 569 -16.75 -0.85 -4.03
CA PHE A 569 -15.85 -0.30 -5.06
C PHE A 569 -14.61 0.38 -4.46
N ARG A 570 -13.92 -0.33 -3.56
CA ARG A 570 -12.72 0.14 -2.87
C ARG A 570 -11.48 -0.08 -3.75
N MET A 571 -11.08 0.94 -4.50
CA MET A 571 -9.79 0.96 -5.21
C MET A 571 -8.62 1.07 -4.22
N ARG A 572 -7.53 0.32 -4.47
CA ARG A 572 -6.26 0.39 -3.74
C ARG A 572 -5.06 0.21 -4.66
N VAL A 573 -3.93 0.77 -4.25
CA VAL A 573 -2.63 0.65 -4.91
C VAL A 573 -1.83 -0.43 -4.20
N PHE A 574 -1.24 -1.32 -4.98
CA PHE A 574 -0.37 -2.40 -4.52
C PHE A 574 0.96 -2.28 -5.25
N LEU A 575 2.05 -2.19 -4.49
CA LEU A 575 3.41 -2.13 -5.01
C LEU A 575 4.12 -3.43 -4.61
N TRP A 576 4.42 -4.26 -5.61
CA TRP A 576 5.28 -5.43 -5.45
C TRP A 576 6.75 -5.01 -5.55
N GLY A 577 7.58 -5.61 -4.69
CA GLY A 577 9.02 -5.70 -4.87
C GLY A 577 9.47 -7.17 -4.80
N ALA A 578 10.46 -7.57 -5.59
CA ALA A 578 11.10 -8.88 -5.53
C ALA A 578 12.63 -8.75 -5.71
N ARG A 579 13.42 -9.51 -4.95
CA ARG A 579 14.89 -9.52 -5.13
C ARG A 579 15.25 -9.97 -6.56
N PRO A 580 16.42 -9.64 -7.11
CA PRO A 580 16.82 -10.06 -8.47
C PRO A 580 17.14 -11.56 -8.62
N ALA A 581 17.13 -12.34 -7.53
CA ALA A 581 17.22 -13.80 -7.57
C ALA A 581 15.83 -14.48 -7.60
N GLU A 582 14.75 -13.71 -7.43
CA GLU A 582 13.37 -14.15 -7.29
C GLU A 582 12.56 -13.81 -8.57
N VAL A 583 11.37 -14.39 -8.74
CA VAL A 583 10.48 -14.05 -9.86
C VAL A 583 9.45 -13.02 -9.39
N ILE A 584 9.29 -11.88 -10.06
CA ILE A 584 8.34 -10.85 -9.60
C ILE A 584 6.88 -11.34 -9.72
N PRO A 585 6.02 -11.19 -8.68
CA PRO A 585 4.63 -11.64 -8.74
C PRO A 585 3.82 -10.91 -9.83
N GLN A 586 2.84 -11.61 -10.40
CA GLN A 586 1.89 -11.07 -11.39
C GLN A 586 0.63 -10.53 -10.70
N PHE A 587 0.01 -9.46 -11.21
CA PHE A 587 -1.27 -9.01 -10.66
C PHE A 587 -2.41 -9.94 -11.10
N PRO A 588 -3.20 -10.50 -10.16
CA PRO A 588 -4.31 -11.36 -10.53
C PRO A 588 -5.43 -10.53 -11.17
N LEU A 589 -5.99 -11.02 -12.28
CA LEU A 589 -7.07 -10.33 -13.00
C LEU A 589 -8.43 -10.44 -12.28
N PRO A 590 -9.40 -9.56 -12.59
CA PRO A 590 -10.76 -9.64 -12.06
C PRO A 590 -11.42 -11.02 -12.27
N THR A 591 -12.19 -11.46 -11.28
CA THR A 591 -13.05 -12.67 -11.36
C THR A 591 -14.53 -12.33 -11.38
N HIS A 592 -14.90 -11.14 -10.92
CA HIS A 592 -16.28 -10.64 -10.87
C HIS A 592 -16.43 -9.35 -11.67
N ASP A 593 -17.58 -9.20 -12.32
CA ASP A 593 -18.11 -7.92 -12.81
C ASP A 593 -18.38 -6.95 -11.64
N VAL A 594 -18.45 -5.65 -11.91
CA VAL A 594 -18.37 -4.62 -10.89
C VAL A 594 -19.09 -3.32 -11.29
N LEU A 595 -19.94 -2.82 -10.38
CA LEU A 595 -20.58 -1.51 -10.52
C LEU A 595 -19.56 -0.37 -10.29
N VAL A 596 -18.83 -0.02 -11.36
CA VAL A 596 -17.77 1.02 -11.37
C VAL A 596 -18.28 2.36 -10.83
N ARG A 597 -17.55 2.94 -9.87
CA ARG A 597 -17.88 4.22 -9.22
C ARG A 597 -16.68 5.15 -9.07
N GLY A 598 -16.23 5.71 -10.20
CA GLY A 598 -15.12 6.66 -10.30
C GLY A 598 -13.92 6.09 -11.07
N GLY A 599 -12.94 6.96 -11.38
CA GLY A 599 -11.80 6.62 -12.23
C GLY A 599 -10.43 6.61 -11.53
N ALA A 600 -9.49 5.94 -12.19
CA ALA A 600 -8.07 5.94 -11.86
C ALA A 600 -7.42 7.34 -12.02
N PRO A 601 -6.16 7.55 -11.61
CA PRO A 601 -5.39 8.71 -12.03
C PRO A 601 -4.96 8.54 -13.49
N VAL A 602 -5.23 9.52 -14.37
CA VAL A 602 -4.87 9.44 -15.81
C VAL A 602 -3.38 9.13 -16.02
N LYS A 603 -2.47 9.78 -15.27
CA LYS A 603 -1.02 9.49 -15.32
C LYS A 603 -0.61 8.06 -14.89
N PHE A 604 -1.55 7.25 -14.40
CA PHE A 604 -1.33 5.88 -13.92
C PHE A 604 -2.37 4.88 -14.47
N GLU A 605 -3.12 5.24 -15.52
CA GLU A 605 -4.18 4.41 -16.09
C GLU A 605 -3.68 3.03 -16.56
N VAL A 606 -2.48 2.98 -17.15
CA VAL A 606 -1.73 1.76 -17.54
C VAL A 606 -1.27 0.87 -16.36
N ASN A 607 -1.70 1.18 -15.13
CA ASN A 607 -1.44 0.38 -13.93
C ASN A 607 -2.74 -0.21 -13.35
N VAL A 608 -3.90 0.04 -13.96
CA VAL A 608 -5.19 -0.49 -13.49
C VAL A 608 -5.31 -1.96 -13.86
N VAL A 609 -5.49 -2.83 -12.86
CA VAL A 609 -5.61 -4.29 -13.06
C VAL A 609 -7.02 -4.62 -13.55
N ALA A 610 -7.17 -4.69 -14.87
CA ALA A 610 -8.41 -4.98 -15.58
C ALA A 610 -8.13 -5.80 -16.87
N TYR A 611 -9.18 -6.32 -17.49
CA TYR A 611 -9.09 -6.86 -18.86
C TYR A 611 -9.16 -5.72 -19.89
N ASN A 612 -8.60 -5.96 -21.08
CA ASN A 612 -8.67 -5.02 -22.19
C ASN A 612 -10.11 -4.90 -22.71
N GLU A 613 -10.56 -3.70 -23.07
CA GLU A 613 -11.97 -3.42 -23.43
C GLU A 613 -12.52 -4.30 -24.59
N ASN A 614 -11.64 -4.72 -25.49
CA ASN A 614 -11.98 -5.58 -26.64
C ASN A 614 -12.00 -7.09 -26.31
N GLN A 615 -11.63 -7.49 -25.09
CA GLN A 615 -11.52 -8.89 -24.68
C GLN A 615 -12.86 -9.38 -24.09
N LYS A 616 -13.51 -10.33 -24.76
CA LYS A 616 -14.67 -11.02 -24.19
C LYS A 616 -14.21 -12.01 -23.12
N VAL A 617 -14.68 -11.81 -21.89
CA VAL A 617 -14.41 -12.67 -20.74
C VAL A 617 -15.72 -12.93 -20.01
N GLU A 618 -15.94 -14.17 -19.57
CA GLU A 618 -17.07 -14.54 -18.72
C GLU A 618 -16.67 -14.31 -17.25
N LEU A 619 -17.24 -13.27 -16.64
CA LEU A 619 -17.02 -12.91 -15.23
C LEU A 619 -18.21 -13.31 -14.37
N LEU A 620 -17.94 -13.62 -13.10
CA LEU A 620 -18.99 -13.83 -12.11
C LEU A 620 -19.78 -12.54 -11.87
N LYS A 621 -21.07 -12.66 -11.57
CA LYS A 621 -21.96 -11.50 -11.39
C LYS A 621 -21.49 -10.60 -10.24
N ALA A 622 -21.57 -9.28 -10.43
CA ALA A 622 -21.34 -8.30 -9.37
C ALA A 622 -22.22 -8.56 -8.14
N LEU A 623 -21.58 -8.72 -6.96
CA LEU A 623 -22.28 -8.88 -5.68
C LEU A 623 -22.88 -7.57 -5.19
N LEU A 624 -24.02 -7.67 -4.52
CA LEU A 624 -24.81 -6.57 -3.95
C LEU A 624 -24.95 -6.74 -2.43
N LEU A 625 -25.46 -5.71 -1.73
CA LEU A 625 -25.61 -5.75 -0.27
C LEU A 625 -26.47 -6.92 0.21
N GLY A 626 -27.53 -7.27 -0.52
CA GLY A 626 -28.37 -8.44 -0.25
C GLY A 626 -27.61 -9.77 -0.32
N ASP A 627 -26.58 -9.87 -1.15
CA ASP A 627 -25.79 -11.09 -1.25
C ASP A 627 -24.90 -11.30 -0.02
N ALA A 628 -24.52 -10.22 0.68
CA ALA A 628 -23.57 -10.26 1.80
C ALA A 628 -24.19 -10.33 3.21
N ILE A 629 -25.40 -9.81 3.44
CA ILE A 629 -25.95 -9.66 4.81
C ILE A 629 -27.41 -10.13 5.01
N SER A 630 -28.02 -10.84 4.05
CA SER A 630 -29.45 -11.20 4.12
C SER A 630 -29.79 -12.43 4.98
N ASP A 631 -28.80 -13.21 5.45
CA ASP A 631 -28.94 -14.28 6.46
C ASP A 631 -28.73 -13.80 7.91
N LEU A 632 -28.36 -12.53 8.12
CA LEU A 632 -28.07 -12.03 9.46
C LEU A 632 -29.36 -11.73 10.27
N PRO A 633 -29.39 -12.06 11.57
CA PRO A 633 -30.55 -11.84 12.42
C PRO A 633 -30.84 -10.35 12.61
N LYS A 634 -32.09 -10.00 12.96
CA LYS A 634 -32.47 -8.61 13.23
C LYS A 634 -31.99 -8.18 14.63
N VAL A 635 -31.36 -7.02 14.73
CA VAL A 635 -30.82 -6.44 15.98
C VAL A 635 -31.16 -4.95 16.09
N GLU A 636 -31.31 -4.46 17.31
CA GLU A 636 -31.65 -3.07 17.60
C GLU A 636 -30.43 -2.13 17.57
N ASN A 637 -30.67 -0.82 17.69
CA ASN A 637 -29.61 0.20 17.82
C ASN A 637 -28.70 0.02 19.06
N ASN A 638 -29.16 -0.72 20.07
CA ASN A 638 -28.39 -1.01 21.28
C ASN A 638 -28.22 -2.54 21.49
N GLU A 639 -27.25 -3.14 20.79
CA GLU A 639 -26.91 -4.55 20.98
C GLU A 639 -25.68 -4.71 21.90
N GLY A 640 -25.85 -5.49 22.96
CA GLY A 640 -24.83 -5.76 23.97
C GLY A 640 -23.99 -7.01 23.71
N ARG A 641 -24.53 -7.97 22.96
CA ARG A 641 -23.96 -9.31 22.79
C ARG A 641 -22.83 -9.32 21.76
N ASP A 642 -21.63 -9.70 22.19
CA ASP A 642 -20.48 -9.94 21.29
C ASP A 642 -20.59 -11.27 20.52
N GLU A 643 -21.32 -12.25 21.06
CA GLU A 643 -21.58 -13.55 20.43
C GLU A 643 -23.10 -13.86 20.44
N MET A 644 -23.64 -14.34 19.32
CA MET A 644 -25.04 -14.78 19.19
C MET A 644 -25.20 -15.89 18.13
N PRO A 645 -26.31 -16.65 18.07
CA PRO A 645 -26.57 -17.57 16.95
C PRO A 645 -27.07 -16.82 15.70
N TYR A 646 -26.82 -17.37 14.51
CA TYR A 646 -27.33 -16.80 13.24
C TYR A 646 -28.85 -16.84 13.11
N GLY A 647 -29.51 -17.85 13.69
CA GLY A 647 -30.92 -18.15 13.47
C GLY A 647 -31.22 -18.84 12.13
N GLU A 648 -30.59 -18.38 11.03
CA GLU A 648 -30.85 -18.87 9.67
C GLU A 648 -29.61 -19.47 8.97
N PRO A 649 -29.79 -20.40 8.01
CA PRO A 649 -28.72 -20.88 7.13
C PRO A 649 -28.28 -19.79 6.12
N PRO A 650 -27.09 -19.91 5.50
CA PRO A 650 -26.69 -19.01 4.41
C PRO A 650 -27.63 -19.14 3.21
N LYS A 651 -27.93 -18.01 2.56
CA LYS A 651 -28.87 -17.91 1.42
C LYS A 651 -28.17 -17.72 0.08
N THR A 652 -26.86 -17.44 0.08
CA THR A 652 -26.04 -17.18 -1.11
C THR A 652 -24.69 -17.88 -0.99
N ASP A 653 -24.02 -18.11 -2.12
CA ASP A 653 -22.66 -18.68 -2.14
C ASP A 653 -21.66 -17.83 -1.36
N PHE A 654 -21.80 -16.49 -1.40
CA PHE A 654 -21.00 -15.58 -0.58
C PHE A 654 -21.20 -15.83 0.92
N GLN A 655 -22.45 -15.97 1.38
CA GLN A 655 -22.76 -16.24 2.79
C GLN A 655 -22.30 -17.64 3.22
N TYR A 656 -22.33 -18.61 2.32
CA TYR A 656 -21.77 -19.95 2.56
C TYR A 656 -20.24 -19.87 2.73
N SER A 657 -19.54 -19.25 1.77
CA SER A 657 -18.09 -19.02 1.78
C SER A 657 -17.61 -18.29 3.04
N ILE A 658 -18.28 -17.19 3.41
CA ILE A 658 -17.87 -16.36 4.55
C ILE A 658 -18.11 -17.04 5.91
N ARG A 659 -19.04 -18.01 5.98
CA ARG A 659 -19.37 -18.80 7.18
C ARG A 659 -18.59 -20.12 7.30
N LEU A 660 -17.62 -20.40 6.42
CA LEU A 660 -16.75 -21.57 6.59
C LEU A 660 -15.90 -21.49 7.87
N THR A 661 -15.64 -22.65 8.48
CA THR A 661 -14.63 -22.75 9.56
C THR A 661 -13.20 -22.58 9.05
N LEU A 662 -12.28 -22.32 9.99
CA LEU A 662 -10.88 -22.01 9.71
C LEU A 662 -10.17 -23.12 8.89
N SER A 663 -10.41 -24.40 9.18
CA SER A 663 -9.85 -25.53 8.43
C SER A 663 -10.22 -25.46 6.94
N ASP A 664 -11.51 -25.34 6.67
CA ASP A 664 -12.08 -25.45 5.33
C ASP A 664 -11.82 -24.18 4.52
N SER A 665 -11.59 -23.05 5.19
CA SER A 665 -11.14 -21.80 4.56
C SER A 665 -9.67 -21.82 4.10
N ILE A 666 -8.87 -22.77 4.58
CA ILE A 666 -7.42 -22.87 4.32
C ILE A 666 -7.08 -24.01 3.34
N ASP A 667 -7.70 -25.19 3.45
CA ASP A 667 -7.39 -26.35 2.60
C ASP A 667 -8.67 -26.97 1.97
N PRO A 668 -9.03 -26.61 0.72
CA PRO A 668 -10.25 -27.07 0.05
C PRO A 668 -10.30 -28.56 -0.34
N CYS A 669 -9.26 -29.35 -0.05
CA CYS A 669 -9.22 -30.78 -0.43
C CYS A 669 -10.36 -31.61 0.19
N CYS A 670 -11.02 -31.10 1.25
CA CYS A 670 -12.24 -31.69 1.79
C CYS A 670 -13.48 -31.26 1.00
N ASN A 671 -13.89 -32.11 0.06
CA ASN A 671 -15.22 -32.22 -0.56
C ASN A 671 -16.33 -31.43 0.18
N PRO A 672 -17.04 -30.48 -0.47
CA PRO A 672 -17.94 -29.52 0.20
C PRO A 672 -19.09 -30.16 1.00
N LYS A 673 -19.40 -31.44 0.75
CA LYS A 673 -20.34 -32.25 1.55
C LYS A 673 -19.83 -32.58 2.97
N LYS A 674 -18.59 -32.20 3.31
CA LYS A 674 -17.98 -32.31 4.66
C LYS A 674 -17.72 -30.96 5.36
N SER A 675 -17.83 -29.83 4.65
CA SER A 675 -17.44 -28.53 5.20
C SER A 675 -18.31 -28.12 6.40
N ILE A 676 -17.66 -27.72 7.48
CA ILE A 676 -18.31 -27.30 8.71
C ILE A 676 -18.56 -25.79 8.63
N LEU A 677 -19.83 -25.41 8.73
CA LEU A 677 -20.23 -24.01 8.87
C LEU A 677 -20.03 -23.54 10.32
N HIS A 678 -19.54 -22.32 10.46
CA HIS A 678 -19.37 -21.64 11.73
C HIS A 678 -20.74 -21.22 12.29
N ASN A 679 -21.09 -21.71 13.47
CA ASN A 679 -22.44 -21.58 14.03
C ASN A 679 -22.65 -20.36 14.94
N THR A 680 -21.56 -19.69 15.36
CA THR A 680 -21.61 -18.46 16.17
C THR A 680 -21.39 -17.22 15.30
N LEU A 681 -22.19 -16.19 15.55
CA LEU A 681 -22.10 -14.89 14.92
C LEU A 681 -21.42 -13.92 15.89
N PHE A 682 -20.21 -13.47 15.55
CA PHE A 682 -19.45 -12.50 16.33
C PHE A 682 -19.70 -11.07 15.85
N ASP A 683 -19.56 -10.06 16.72
CA ASP A 683 -19.52 -8.63 16.37
C ASP A 683 -20.76 -8.08 15.65
N HIS A 684 -21.93 -8.73 15.76
CA HIS A 684 -23.16 -8.24 15.13
C HIS A 684 -23.84 -7.11 15.94
N ARG A 685 -23.06 -6.05 16.18
CA ARG A 685 -23.41 -4.90 17.01
C ARG A 685 -23.27 -3.60 16.18
N PRO A 686 -24.28 -2.72 16.13
CA PRO A 686 -24.17 -1.40 15.51
C PRO A 686 -23.42 -0.40 16.41
N LEU A 687 -23.03 0.75 15.84
CA LEU A 687 -22.73 1.92 16.64
C LEU A 687 -24.02 2.41 17.30
N GLN A 688 -24.06 2.35 18.63
CA GLN A 688 -25.15 2.90 19.43
C GLN A 688 -25.30 4.40 19.15
N LEU A 689 -26.33 4.77 18.41
CA LEU A 689 -26.67 6.17 18.16
C LEU A 689 -27.20 6.82 19.45
N ASN A 690 -26.90 8.11 19.63
CA ASN A 690 -27.57 8.94 20.62
C ASN A 690 -29.07 9.06 20.30
N GLU A 691 -29.89 9.43 21.29
CA GLU A 691 -31.35 9.48 21.16
C GLU A 691 -31.81 10.35 19.98
N ASP A 692 -31.18 11.50 19.79
CA ASP A 692 -31.45 12.45 18.72
C ASP A 692 -31.21 11.84 17.32
N ASP A 693 -30.06 11.19 17.11
CA ASP A 693 -29.70 10.56 15.84
C ASP A 693 -30.49 9.27 15.60
N TYR A 694 -30.80 8.50 16.63
CA TYR A 694 -31.73 7.37 16.55
C TYR A 694 -33.13 7.84 16.12
N LEU A 695 -33.64 8.90 16.75
CA LEU A 695 -34.92 9.53 16.38
C LEU A 695 -34.91 10.14 14.96
N ARG A 696 -33.75 10.52 14.42
CA ARG A 696 -33.59 10.88 13.00
C ARG A 696 -33.63 9.65 12.10
N VAL A 697 -32.91 8.59 12.45
CA VAL A 697 -32.86 7.33 11.67
C VAL A 697 -34.25 6.68 11.57
N CYS A 698 -35.01 6.62 12.66
CA CYS A 698 -36.40 6.14 12.66
C CYS A 698 -37.37 6.96 11.79
N ARG A 699 -36.98 8.19 11.38
CA ARG A 699 -37.74 9.02 10.43
C ARG A 699 -37.31 8.84 8.98
N VAL A 700 -36.17 8.21 8.68
CA VAL A 700 -35.72 7.95 7.30
C VAL A 700 -36.61 6.85 6.69
N PRO A 701 -37.34 7.10 5.60
CA PRO A 701 -38.22 6.08 5.01
C PRO A 701 -37.50 4.79 4.63
N LYS A 702 -38.22 3.67 4.67
CA LYS A 702 -37.69 2.34 4.32
C LYS A 702 -37.89 2.05 2.82
N LYS A 703 -37.19 2.83 1.99
CA LYS A 703 -37.17 2.75 0.52
C LYS A 703 -35.75 2.99 0.00
N LYS A 704 -35.45 2.50 -1.21
CA LYS A 704 -34.19 2.78 -1.91
C LYS A 704 -33.94 4.29 -2.05
N GLY A 705 -32.71 4.72 -1.80
CA GLY A 705 -32.29 6.12 -1.92
C GLY A 705 -32.81 7.08 -0.83
N ALA A 706 -33.52 6.58 0.19
CA ALA A 706 -34.01 7.41 1.29
C ALA A 706 -32.86 8.06 2.06
N ASN A 707 -33.00 9.35 2.41
CA ASN A 707 -31.97 10.11 3.10
C ASN A 707 -32.57 11.31 3.87
N PHE A 708 -31.73 12.19 4.43
CA PHE A 708 -32.19 13.38 5.16
C PHE A 708 -33.13 14.32 4.36
N ARG A 709 -33.12 14.26 3.03
CA ARG A 709 -34.04 15.00 2.15
C ARG A 709 -35.50 14.56 2.26
N ASP A 710 -35.76 13.37 2.81
CA ASP A 710 -37.11 12.86 3.10
C ASP A 710 -37.65 13.35 4.46
N PHE A 711 -36.89 14.13 5.24
CA PHE A 711 -37.35 14.66 6.52
C PHE A 711 -38.36 15.80 6.34
N PRO A 712 -39.42 15.88 7.19
CA PRO A 712 -40.37 16.99 7.18
C PRO A 712 -39.67 18.35 7.29
N GLY A 713 -40.09 19.30 6.44
CA GLY A 713 -39.50 20.64 6.38
C GLY A 713 -38.22 20.77 5.53
N VAL A 714 -37.84 19.73 4.77
CA VAL A 714 -36.82 19.83 3.71
C VAL A 714 -37.50 19.83 2.35
N ARG A 715 -37.07 20.74 1.47
CA ARG A 715 -37.40 20.72 0.04
C ARG A 715 -36.13 20.77 -0.80
N VAL A 716 -36.21 20.32 -2.05
CA VAL A 716 -35.10 20.40 -3.02
C VAL A 716 -35.44 21.46 -4.06
N GLY A 717 -34.69 22.56 -4.04
CA GLY A 717 -34.81 23.66 -5.01
C GLY A 717 -34.31 23.27 -6.41
N PRO A 718 -34.61 24.07 -7.45
CA PRO A 718 -34.36 23.74 -8.86
C PRO A 718 -32.88 23.46 -9.18
N ASN A 719 -31.95 23.97 -8.39
CA ASN A 719 -30.51 23.75 -8.55
C ASN A 719 -29.99 22.45 -7.92
N ASN A 720 -30.89 21.53 -7.54
CA ASN A 720 -30.63 20.33 -6.73
C ASN A 720 -30.02 20.62 -5.34
N THR A 721 -30.29 21.82 -4.82
CA THR A 721 -29.88 22.30 -3.50
C THR A 721 -31.00 22.08 -2.49
N VAL A 722 -30.69 21.58 -1.30
CA VAL A 722 -31.66 21.52 -0.20
C VAL A 722 -31.94 22.90 0.39
N GLU A 723 -33.20 23.13 0.72
CA GLU A 723 -33.72 24.31 1.40
C GLU A 723 -34.63 23.86 2.54
N PHE A 724 -34.79 24.72 3.56
CA PHE A 724 -35.90 24.56 4.49
C PHE A 724 -37.20 24.98 3.81
N ASP A 725 -38.27 24.23 4.06
CA ASP A 725 -39.62 24.60 3.63
C ASP A 725 -40.19 25.72 4.53
N PRO A 726 -40.55 26.90 4.00
CA PRO A 726 -41.15 27.97 4.80
C PRO A 726 -42.59 27.68 5.23
N GLU A 727 -43.27 26.69 4.63
CA GLU A 727 -44.66 26.33 4.97
C GLU A 727 -44.75 25.29 6.10
N VAL A 728 -43.63 24.68 6.50
CA VAL A 728 -43.56 23.65 7.55
C VAL A 728 -42.81 24.19 8.77
N GLU A 729 -43.50 24.32 9.90
CA GLU A 729 -42.87 24.74 11.16
C GLU A 729 -41.80 23.71 11.61
N ARG A 730 -40.68 24.22 12.17
CA ARG A 730 -39.54 23.39 12.56
C ARG A 730 -39.87 22.47 13.73
N VAL A 731 -40.14 21.20 13.41
CA VAL A 731 -40.34 20.14 14.40
C VAL A 731 -39.08 20.00 15.27
N LEU A 732 -39.25 20.25 16.57
CA LEU A 732 -38.23 20.08 17.60
C LEU A 732 -38.06 18.60 17.96
N LEU A 733 -36.87 18.21 18.43
CA LEU A 733 -36.68 16.91 19.09
C LEU A 733 -36.97 17.02 20.60
N PRO A 734 -37.29 15.91 21.31
CA PRO A 734 -37.61 15.94 22.75
C PRO A 734 -36.47 16.48 23.64
N SER A 735 -35.23 16.43 23.14
CA SER A 735 -34.03 17.02 23.72
C SER A 735 -34.00 18.56 23.72
N GLY A 736 -34.95 19.22 23.05
CA GLY A 736 -34.94 20.67 22.81
C GLY A 736 -34.02 21.10 21.66
N ASN A 737 -33.30 20.18 21.02
CA ASN A 737 -32.50 20.52 19.84
C ASN A 737 -33.42 20.96 18.67
N PRO A 738 -33.14 22.10 18.01
CA PRO A 738 -34.13 22.81 17.20
C PRO A 738 -34.44 22.20 15.82
N LEU A 739 -33.91 21.01 15.54
CA LEU A 739 -33.83 20.46 14.20
C LEU A 739 -33.87 18.92 14.15
N VAL A 740 -34.92 18.39 13.52
CA VAL A 740 -34.90 17.07 12.88
C VAL A 740 -33.80 17.01 11.81
N VAL A 741 -33.51 18.12 11.11
CA VAL A 741 -32.56 18.21 9.99
C VAL A 741 -31.31 19.02 10.40
N PRO A 742 -30.15 18.40 10.70
CA PRO A 742 -28.98 19.16 11.16
C PRO A 742 -28.44 20.18 10.14
N ASP A 743 -28.06 21.38 10.59
CA ASP A 743 -27.55 22.45 9.71
C ASP A 743 -26.30 22.06 8.90
N TYR A 744 -25.48 21.14 9.43
CA TYR A 744 -24.35 20.59 8.67
C TYR A 744 -24.80 19.80 7.44
N ALA A 745 -25.97 19.13 7.48
CA ALA A 745 -26.49 18.36 6.35
C ALA A 745 -26.99 19.29 5.25
N MET A 746 -27.64 20.39 5.62
CA MET A 746 -28.09 21.44 4.70
C MET A 746 -26.93 22.14 3.98
N SER A 747 -25.78 22.30 4.64
CA SER A 747 -24.58 22.93 4.06
C SER A 747 -23.64 21.95 3.36
N PHE A 748 -23.77 20.63 3.59
CA PHE A 748 -22.85 19.62 3.07
C PHE A 748 -22.85 19.55 1.53
N ILE A 749 -21.65 19.69 0.93
CA ILE A 749 -21.45 19.79 -0.52
C ILE A 749 -22.34 20.90 -1.14
N LYS A 750 -22.34 22.09 -0.51
CA LYS A 750 -23.17 23.25 -0.92
C LYS A 750 -24.67 22.90 -1.04
N GLY A 751 -25.17 22.03 -0.15
CA GLY A 751 -26.55 21.54 -0.13
C GLY A 751 -26.91 20.53 -1.24
N LYS A 752 -25.96 20.11 -2.08
CA LYS A 752 -26.21 19.17 -3.19
C LYS A 752 -26.02 17.69 -2.82
N SER A 753 -25.66 17.40 -1.57
CA SER A 753 -25.45 16.02 -1.11
C SER A 753 -26.77 15.26 -0.88
N THR A 754 -26.72 13.96 -1.08
CA THR A 754 -27.75 12.96 -0.69
C THR A 754 -27.24 11.99 0.40
N LYS A 755 -25.99 12.17 0.87
CA LYS A 755 -25.33 11.22 1.79
C LYS A 755 -25.80 11.25 3.25
N PRO A 756 -26.08 12.40 3.90
CA PRO A 756 -26.47 12.44 5.31
C PRO A 756 -27.72 11.61 5.61
N PHE A 757 -27.67 10.79 6.67
CA PHE A 757 -28.73 9.85 7.06
C PHE A 757 -29.24 8.97 5.90
N GLY A 758 -28.36 8.64 4.94
CA GLY A 758 -28.72 7.81 3.81
C GLY A 758 -28.91 6.34 4.20
N ARG A 759 -30.00 5.75 3.71
CA ARG A 759 -30.32 4.33 3.84
C ARG A 759 -29.89 3.56 2.59
N LEU A 760 -29.14 2.49 2.79
CA LEU A 760 -28.72 1.58 1.72
C LEU A 760 -29.90 0.69 1.30
N TRP A 761 -29.85 0.13 0.10
CA TRP A 761 -30.80 -0.89 -0.36
C TRP A 761 -30.14 -2.22 -0.74
N TRP A 762 -30.95 -3.27 -0.80
CA TRP A 762 -30.50 -4.65 -1.05
C TRP A 762 -29.79 -4.84 -2.40
N ASP A 763 -30.11 -4.03 -3.40
CA ASP A 763 -29.55 -4.03 -4.76
C ASP A 763 -28.48 -2.94 -4.98
N GLU A 764 -27.84 -2.47 -3.91
CA GLU A 764 -26.78 -1.46 -3.96
C GLU A 764 -25.44 -2.00 -3.44
N THR A 765 -24.36 -1.28 -3.75
CA THR A 765 -23.01 -1.53 -3.23
C THR A 765 -22.56 -0.38 -2.33
N VAL A 766 -21.77 -0.69 -1.29
CA VAL A 766 -21.16 0.31 -0.40
C VAL A 766 -19.83 0.76 -1.02
N PRO A 767 -19.68 2.00 -1.52
CA PRO A 767 -18.52 2.36 -2.35
C PRO A 767 -17.18 2.12 -1.68
N THR A 768 -17.07 2.39 -0.38
CA THR A 768 -15.90 2.07 0.45
C THR A 768 -16.38 2.00 1.89
N VAL A 769 -16.16 0.87 2.57
CA VAL A 769 -16.33 0.79 4.04
C VAL A 769 -15.25 1.67 4.68
N VAL A 770 -15.62 2.46 5.70
CA VAL A 770 -14.73 3.40 6.36
C VAL A 770 -14.68 3.16 7.87
N THR A 771 -13.71 3.76 8.54
CA THR A 771 -13.41 3.60 9.98
C THR A 771 -14.46 4.15 10.95
N ARG A 772 -15.49 4.82 10.43
CA ARG A 772 -16.50 5.55 11.21
C ARG A 772 -17.90 5.13 10.79
N ALA A 773 -18.77 4.93 11.77
CA ALA A 773 -20.13 4.44 11.56
C ALA A 773 -21.21 5.52 11.73
N GLU A 774 -20.84 6.76 12.08
CA GLU A 774 -21.79 7.87 12.25
C GLU A 774 -22.54 8.19 10.94
N PRO A 775 -23.88 8.33 10.94
CA PRO A 775 -24.69 8.51 9.72
C PRO A 775 -24.62 9.93 9.12
N HIS A 776 -23.84 10.83 9.73
CA HIS A 776 -23.88 12.28 9.48
C HIS A 776 -23.45 12.67 8.04
N ASN A 777 -22.53 11.94 7.43
CA ASN A 777 -21.97 12.31 6.11
C ASN A 777 -21.97 11.16 5.08
N GLN A 778 -22.65 10.06 5.38
CA GLN A 778 -22.55 8.79 4.63
C GLN A 778 -23.84 7.97 4.63
N VAL A 779 -24.02 7.20 3.55
CA VAL A 779 -25.12 6.25 3.39
C VAL A 779 -24.70 4.94 4.09
N ILE A 780 -25.28 4.67 5.26
CA ILE A 780 -24.87 3.54 6.13
C ILE A 780 -26.02 2.97 6.98
N LEU A 781 -27.25 3.45 6.80
CA LEU A 781 -28.42 2.87 7.50
C LEU A 781 -28.85 1.56 6.84
N HIS A 782 -29.19 0.57 7.65
CA HIS A 782 -29.62 -0.75 7.18
C HIS A 782 -30.94 -0.64 6.35
N PRO A 783 -31.15 -1.42 5.27
CA PRO A 783 -32.34 -1.34 4.41
C PRO A 783 -33.69 -1.37 5.15
N GLU A 784 -33.87 -2.27 6.11
CA GLU A 784 -35.14 -2.45 6.86
C GLU A 784 -35.11 -2.07 8.35
N GLN A 785 -33.93 -1.92 8.96
CA GLN A 785 -33.74 -1.82 10.40
C GLN A 785 -33.33 -0.38 10.74
N ASP A 786 -33.79 0.17 11.86
CA ASP A 786 -33.57 1.59 12.21
C ASP A 786 -32.28 1.79 12.99
N ARG A 787 -31.19 1.35 12.37
CA ARG A 787 -29.81 1.39 12.87
C ARG A 787 -28.83 1.59 11.71
N VAL A 788 -27.58 1.89 12.05
CA VAL A 788 -26.45 1.76 11.12
C VAL A 788 -26.12 0.30 10.84
N LEU A 789 -25.31 0.03 9.82
CA LEU A 789 -24.70 -1.29 9.62
C LEU A 789 -23.83 -1.70 10.82
N THR A 790 -23.88 -2.97 11.21
CA THR A 790 -23.07 -3.52 12.31
C THR A 790 -21.59 -3.64 11.96
N ILE A 791 -20.75 -3.86 12.98
CA ILE A 791 -19.33 -4.19 12.77
C ILE A 791 -19.20 -5.43 11.87
N ARG A 792 -19.94 -6.51 12.16
CA ARG A 792 -19.94 -7.74 11.34
C ARG A 792 -20.45 -7.55 9.92
N GLU A 793 -21.50 -6.75 9.71
CA GLU A 793 -21.98 -6.40 8.36
C GLU A 793 -20.85 -5.70 7.58
N ASN A 794 -20.19 -4.70 8.19
CA ASN A 794 -19.03 -4.04 7.59
C ASN A 794 -17.81 -4.97 7.40
N ALA A 795 -17.62 -5.97 8.27
CA ALA A 795 -16.55 -6.96 8.16
C ALA A 795 -16.77 -7.88 6.95
N ARG A 796 -17.99 -8.37 6.75
CA ARG A 796 -18.38 -9.10 5.53
C ARG A 796 -18.23 -8.24 4.27
N LEU A 797 -18.53 -6.94 4.34
CA LEU A 797 -18.26 -6.00 3.23
C LEU A 797 -16.76 -5.83 2.89
N GLN A 798 -15.83 -6.18 3.78
CA GLN A 798 -14.38 -6.33 3.49
C GLN A 798 -13.95 -7.78 3.19
N GLY A 799 -14.87 -8.74 3.27
CA GLY A 799 -14.59 -10.17 3.08
C GLY A 799 -13.86 -10.85 4.23
N PHE A 800 -13.93 -10.32 5.46
CA PHE A 800 -13.49 -11.06 6.64
C PHE A 800 -14.35 -12.31 6.83
N PRO A 801 -13.76 -13.50 7.05
CA PRO A 801 -14.49 -14.68 7.49
C PRO A 801 -15.29 -14.38 8.78
N ASP A 802 -16.48 -14.96 8.90
CA ASP A 802 -17.34 -14.74 10.07
C ASP A 802 -16.75 -15.30 11.38
N HIS A 803 -15.84 -16.27 11.28
CA HIS A 803 -15.08 -16.79 12.42
C HIS A 803 -14.01 -15.81 12.95
N TYR A 804 -13.67 -14.75 12.20
CA TYR A 804 -12.59 -13.82 12.53
C TYR A 804 -13.01 -12.86 13.65
N LYS A 805 -12.43 -12.96 14.86
CA LYS A 805 -12.84 -12.17 16.03
C LYS A 805 -12.20 -10.77 16.06
N LEU A 806 -12.94 -9.78 16.58
CA LEU A 806 -12.46 -8.40 16.76
C LEU A 806 -12.51 -7.94 18.23
N CYS A 807 -11.47 -7.25 18.68
CA CYS A 807 -11.28 -6.78 20.05
C CYS A 807 -11.44 -5.27 20.22
N GLY A 808 -11.63 -4.86 21.47
CA GLY A 808 -11.76 -3.46 21.89
C GLY A 808 -13.17 -2.88 21.81
N PRO A 809 -13.33 -1.57 22.06
CA PRO A 809 -14.61 -0.86 21.96
C PRO A 809 -15.23 -0.89 20.56
N ILE A 810 -16.55 -0.70 20.48
CA ILE A 810 -17.31 -0.68 19.21
C ILE A 810 -16.65 0.20 18.13
N LYS A 811 -16.21 1.42 18.49
CA LYS A 811 -15.54 2.32 17.54
C LYS A 811 -14.19 1.78 17.05
N GLU A 812 -13.41 1.15 17.91
CA GLU A 812 -12.12 0.54 17.54
C GLU A 812 -12.31 -0.67 16.62
N ARG A 813 -13.36 -1.47 16.80
CA ARG A 813 -13.69 -2.56 15.87
C ARG A 813 -14.11 -2.02 14.49
N TYR A 814 -14.85 -0.91 14.41
CA TYR A 814 -15.09 -0.21 13.14
C TYR A 814 -13.82 0.37 12.51
N ILE A 815 -12.90 0.93 13.30
CA ILE A 815 -11.61 1.44 12.81
C ILE A 815 -10.78 0.30 12.20
N GLN A 816 -10.68 -0.84 12.89
CA GLN A 816 -9.98 -2.04 12.40
C GLN A 816 -10.53 -2.51 11.04
N VAL A 817 -11.86 -2.65 10.91
CA VAL A 817 -12.51 -3.07 9.66
C VAL A 817 -12.39 -2.01 8.55
N GLY A 818 -12.50 -0.73 8.87
CA GLY A 818 -12.42 0.35 7.89
C GLY A 818 -11.02 0.59 7.32
N ASN A 819 -9.99 0.36 8.13
CA ASN A 819 -8.58 0.43 7.72
C ASN A 819 -8.16 -0.78 6.88
N ALA A 820 -8.71 -1.96 7.15
CA ALA A 820 -8.32 -3.23 6.55
C ALA A 820 -8.19 -3.21 5.01
N VAL A 821 -7.24 -3.99 4.50
CA VAL A 821 -7.26 -4.44 3.10
C VAL A 821 -8.35 -5.50 2.96
N ALA A 822 -9.08 -5.51 1.84
CA ALA A 822 -10.11 -6.49 1.58
C ALA A 822 -9.50 -7.90 1.43
N VAL A 823 -9.91 -8.85 2.29
CA VAL A 823 -9.27 -10.17 2.41
C VAL A 823 -9.25 -10.94 1.07
N PRO A 824 -10.30 -10.93 0.22
CA PRO A 824 -10.27 -11.57 -1.11
C PRO A 824 -9.21 -10.98 -2.06
N VAL A 825 -8.90 -9.69 -1.96
CA VAL A 825 -7.84 -9.05 -2.76
C VAL A 825 -6.47 -9.54 -2.30
N SER A 826 -6.24 -9.58 -0.99
CA SER A 826 -5.03 -10.14 -0.40
C SER A 826 -4.89 -11.64 -0.65
N ARG A 827 -6.00 -12.39 -0.76
CA ARG A 827 -6.03 -13.81 -1.14
C ARG A 827 -5.66 -14.02 -2.60
N ALA A 828 -6.16 -13.18 -3.51
CA ALA A 828 -5.75 -13.20 -4.91
C ALA A 828 -4.24 -12.87 -5.05
N LEU A 829 -3.76 -11.83 -4.37
CA LEU A 829 -2.34 -11.45 -4.33
C LEU A 829 -1.45 -12.53 -3.71
N GLY A 830 -1.93 -13.21 -2.66
CA GLY A 830 -1.22 -14.31 -2.01
C GLY A 830 -1.06 -15.52 -2.93
N TYR A 831 -2.03 -15.80 -3.81
CA TYR A 831 -1.92 -16.86 -4.81
C TYR A 831 -0.85 -16.53 -5.87
N SER A 832 -0.84 -15.30 -6.38
CA SER A 832 0.24 -14.82 -7.26
C SER A 832 1.62 -14.88 -6.59
N LEU A 833 1.70 -14.54 -5.30
CA LEU A 833 2.94 -14.64 -4.51
C LEU A 833 3.40 -16.09 -4.35
N GLY A 834 2.48 -17.02 -4.06
CA GLY A 834 2.81 -18.44 -3.95
C GLY A 834 3.31 -19.04 -5.26
N ARG A 835 2.68 -18.69 -6.40
CA ARG A 835 3.18 -19.08 -7.74
C ARG A 835 4.55 -18.48 -8.05
N ALA A 836 4.80 -17.23 -7.66
CA ALA A 836 6.10 -16.58 -7.82
C ALA A 836 7.21 -17.26 -6.99
N PHE A 837 6.92 -17.58 -5.72
CA PHE A 837 7.82 -18.28 -4.80
C PHE A 837 8.18 -19.71 -5.28
N GLN A 838 7.32 -20.35 -6.07
CA GLN A 838 7.57 -21.63 -6.74
C GLN A 838 8.25 -21.49 -8.12
N GLY A 839 8.47 -20.27 -8.62
CA GLY A 839 9.01 -20.03 -9.96
C GLY A 839 8.03 -20.30 -11.11
N LEU A 840 6.72 -20.31 -10.85
CA LEU A 840 5.66 -20.62 -11.83
C LEU A 840 5.01 -19.37 -12.47
N SER A 841 5.38 -18.16 -12.05
CA SER A 841 4.92 -16.90 -12.65
C SER A 841 5.48 -16.71 -14.06
N GLY A 842 4.65 -16.18 -14.98
CA GLY A 842 5.09 -15.75 -16.30
C GLY A 842 5.69 -14.34 -16.32
N GLU A 843 6.21 -13.93 -17.47
CA GLU A 843 6.84 -12.61 -17.67
C GLU A 843 5.81 -11.46 -17.68
N GLU A 844 4.60 -11.74 -18.20
CA GLU A 844 3.43 -10.86 -18.22
C GLU A 844 3.14 -10.18 -16.87
N PRO A 845 2.66 -8.92 -16.84
CA PRO A 845 2.34 -8.23 -15.59
C PRO A 845 1.05 -8.72 -14.92
N ILE A 846 0.20 -9.44 -15.67
CA ILE A 846 -1.13 -9.88 -15.26
C ILE A 846 -1.28 -11.40 -15.36
N TYR A 847 -2.17 -11.97 -14.53
CA TYR A 847 -2.43 -13.40 -14.48
C TYR A 847 -3.92 -13.71 -14.26
N THR A 848 -4.51 -14.53 -15.12
CA THR A 848 -5.87 -15.04 -14.93
C THR A 848 -5.87 -16.09 -13.83
N LEU A 849 -6.60 -15.84 -12.74
CA LEU A 849 -6.78 -16.84 -11.67
C LEU A 849 -7.48 -18.10 -12.22
N PRO A 850 -7.22 -19.30 -11.67
CA PRO A 850 -7.92 -20.51 -12.08
C PRO A 850 -9.44 -20.36 -11.95
N ALA A 851 -10.21 -20.97 -12.87
CA ALA A 851 -11.67 -20.83 -12.92
C ALA A 851 -12.40 -21.16 -11.60
N ASN A 852 -11.81 -22.02 -10.76
CA ASN A 852 -12.34 -22.43 -9.46
C ASN A 852 -11.75 -21.62 -8.27
N PHE A 853 -11.09 -20.48 -8.50
CA PHE A 853 -10.45 -19.68 -7.45
C PHE A 853 -11.30 -18.46 -7.02
N PRO A 854 -11.80 -18.38 -5.77
CA PRO A 854 -12.00 -19.44 -4.80
C PRO A 854 -13.48 -19.85 -4.75
N HIS A 855 -13.83 -20.97 -5.38
CA HIS A 855 -15.21 -21.45 -5.45
C HIS A 855 -15.61 -22.18 -4.15
N PHE A 856 -16.17 -21.42 -3.22
CA PHE A 856 -16.89 -21.92 -2.05
C PHE A 856 -18.35 -21.48 -2.17
N GLY A 857 -19.29 -22.42 -2.24
CA GLY A 857 -20.70 -22.10 -2.47
C GLY A 857 -21.62 -23.32 -2.39
N ILE A 858 -22.91 -23.04 -2.31
CA ILE A 858 -23.98 -24.05 -2.35
C ILE A 858 -23.99 -24.71 -3.74
N ALA A 859 -23.86 -23.90 -4.80
CA ALA A 859 -23.79 -24.39 -6.18
C ALA A 859 -22.59 -25.34 -6.42
N ALA A 860 -21.46 -25.16 -5.69
CA ALA A 860 -20.31 -26.05 -5.77
C ALA A 860 -20.57 -27.44 -5.14
N GLY A 861 -21.46 -27.52 -4.15
CA GLY A 861 -21.94 -28.79 -3.58
C GLY A 861 -22.97 -29.51 -4.46
N GLU A 862 -23.70 -28.75 -5.29
CA GLU A 862 -24.71 -29.26 -6.22
C GLU A 862 -24.13 -29.67 -7.58
N ALA A 863 -23.16 -28.92 -8.11
CA ALA A 863 -22.47 -29.19 -9.38
C ALA A 863 -21.47 -30.37 -9.34
N MET A 864 -21.31 -31.02 -8.18
CA MET A 864 -20.57 -32.27 -7.99
C MET A 864 -21.53 -33.46 -7.71
N ASN A 865 -22.61 -33.56 -8.50
CA ASN A 865 -23.56 -34.69 -8.52
C ASN A 865 -23.83 -35.13 -9.96
#